data_AF-Q9K6D3-F1
#
_entry.id   AF-Q9K6D3-F1
#
_cell.length_a   1.000
_cell.length_b   1.000
_cell.length_c   1.000
_cell.angle_alpha   90.00
_cell.angle_beta   90.00
_cell.angle_gamma   90.00
#
_symmetry.space_group_name_H-M   'P 1'
#
loop_
_entity.id
_entity.type
_entity.pdbx_description
1 polymer ?
#
loop_
_entity_poly.entity_id
_entity_poly.type
_entity_poly.pdbx_seq_one_letter_code
_entity_poly.pdbx_strand_id
1 'polypeptide(L)'
;MGTVETYRPKHHVRFVTASSLFDGHDASINIMRRILQSSGAEVIHLGHNRSVEEIVSAAIQEDVQGIAISSYQGGHVEFFKYCYDLLQEKGAGHIRIYGGGGGVITPPEIRELHEYGISRIFSPDDGRKHGLQGMINQMLEECDFPTVKDIENEFEQLKEKNVRAVARLITMAEEQAKTKEAAVTLDDKLVSLKKLNQPSPPVLGITGTGGAGKSSLTDELVRRFLNEFTDKTVAILSIDPTKQKTGGALLGDRIRMNAIHSPRVFMRSLATRGSRTEISESIRDAIAVVKAAAYDLVIVETSGIGQGDAEITEIADISMYVMTSEYGAPSQLEKIDMIDFADVIAINKFDRKGSEDALRHVRKQYQRSHQRFDEPLEAMPVYGTIASQFNDIGTNTLFAAVIDILNKKCKTSWDTSIETSKEVMKQNIIIPPERTQYLRDIVQTVKQYKQHTEEQVQVARKLYQIEGTIAALKEHGQDTEEALQQLEATKAMYEQKLHPECKAILDQWEAKKTAYSGDTFVMNIRGKEIETELTTESLAGLKIPKVVLPKFADWGEILRWSMLENVPGSFPFTAGVFPFKRKGEDPKRQFAGEGTPERTNRRFHYLSKDDEAKRLSTAFDSVTLYGEDPDYRPDIYGKVGESGVSICTLDDMKKLYAGFDLCAPSTSVSMTINGPAPIILAMFLNTAIDQQVEAFQRENDRVPSEEELADIKARTLATVRGTVQADILKEDQGQNTCIFSTEFALRMMGDIQQYFIDHHVRNYYSVSISGYHIAEAGANPISQLAFTLANGFTYVEYYLSRGMDINDFAPNLSFFFSNGLDPEYTVIGRVARRIWSTVMKHKYGANERSQKLKYHIQTSGRSLHAQEIDFNDIRTTLQALMAIYDHCNSLHTNAYDEAITTPTEQSVRRAMAIQMIITKELGLAKNENSLQGSFIIEELTELVEEAVLAELEQINDRGGVLGAMETQYQRSKIQEESMHYEMKKHSGELPIIGVNTYMNPNEQDEEAFDLELARATKEEKEQQIANLKAFQERHKEIAPEALKALQETAVNDGNIFAELMETVKVASLGQITRALYQVGGQYRRNM
;
A
#
# COMPACT_ATOMS: atom_id res chain seq x y z
N MET A 1 -34.91 -9.65 2.36
CA MET A 1 -34.55 -10.86 3.15
C MET A 1 -34.62 -10.48 4.63
N GLY A 2 -35.11 -11.38 5.50
CA GLY A 2 -35.22 -11.10 6.94
C GLY A 2 -33.86 -10.95 7.62
N THR A 3 -33.79 -10.18 8.70
CA THR A 3 -32.57 -10.02 9.52
C THR A 3 -32.18 -11.38 10.12
N VAL A 4 -31.01 -11.90 9.72
CA VAL A 4 -30.42 -13.12 10.32
C VAL A 4 -30.12 -12.85 11.79
N GLU A 5 -30.64 -13.68 12.70
CA GLU A 5 -30.42 -13.54 14.14
C GLU A 5 -28.95 -13.83 14.49
N THR A 6 -28.32 -12.98 15.31
CA THR A 6 -26.91 -13.12 15.69
C THR A 6 -26.73 -14.20 16.76
N TYR A 7 -25.87 -15.19 16.51
CA TYR A 7 -25.48 -16.17 17.53
C TYR A 7 -24.55 -15.55 18.59
N ARG A 8 -24.80 -15.86 19.87
CA ARG A 8 -23.98 -15.43 21.01
C ARG A 8 -23.34 -16.65 21.67
N PRO A 9 -22.00 -16.73 21.73
CA PRO A 9 -21.32 -17.89 22.30
C PRO A 9 -21.53 -17.99 23.82
N LYS A 10 -21.54 -19.23 24.34
CA LYS A 10 -21.61 -19.52 25.78
C LYS A 10 -20.25 -19.47 26.45
N HIS A 11 -19.19 -19.88 25.75
CA HIS A 11 -17.81 -19.82 26.20
C HIS A 11 -17.11 -18.56 25.65
N HIS A 12 -15.94 -18.26 26.19
CA HIS A 12 -15.08 -17.21 25.65
C HIS A 12 -14.40 -17.72 24.38
N VAL A 13 -15.08 -17.58 23.24
CA VAL A 13 -14.59 -18.02 21.93
C VAL A 13 -13.55 -17.04 21.42
N ARG A 14 -12.35 -17.56 21.15
CA ARG A 14 -11.20 -16.82 20.60
C ARG A 14 -10.93 -17.25 19.17
N PHE A 15 -10.59 -16.29 18.31
CA PHE A 15 -10.20 -16.53 16.92
C PHE A 15 -8.88 -15.87 16.58
N VAL A 16 -8.00 -16.60 15.88
CA VAL A 16 -6.90 -15.99 15.12
C VAL A 16 -7.40 -15.68 13.71
N THR A 17 -7.19 -14.45 13.24
CA THR A 17 -7.57 -14.03 11.88
C THR A 17 -6.37 -13.46 11.13
N ALA A 18 -6.16 -13.91 9.89
CA ALA A 18 -5.03 -13.48 9.06
C ALA A 18 -5.34 -13.61 7.56
N SER A 19 -4.56 -12.93 6.72
CA SER A 19 -4.43 -13.30 5.29
C SER A 19 -3.20 -14.20 5.10
N SER A 20 -3.26 -15.08 4.11
CA SER A 20 -2.21 -16.07 3.81
C SER A 20 -0.85 -15.43 3.50
N LEU A 21 0.20 -16.25 3.43
CA LEU A 21 1.55 -15.78 3.13
C LEU A 21 1.58 -15.09 1.76
N PHE A 22 2.31 -13.97 1.68
CA PHE A 22 2.42 -13.14 0.48
C PHE A 22 1.08 -12.64 -0.07
N ASP A 23 0.07 -12.52 0.79
CA ASP A 23 -1.25 -12.03 0.42
C ASP A 23 -1.56 -10.71 1.13
N GLY A 24 -1.73 -9.66 0.34
CA GLY A 24 -2.12 -8.32 0.78
C GLY A 24 -3.64 -8.09 0.86
N HIS A 25 -4.46 -9.05 0.38
CA HIS A 25 -5.92 -8.92 0.33
C HIS A 25 -6.55 -9.12 1.71
N ASP A 26 -6.58 -8.06 2.50
CA ASP A 26 -7.13 -8.06 3.86
C ASP A 26 -8.55 -7.49 3.97
N ALA A 27 -9.11 -6.97 2.87
CA ALA A 27 -10.46 -6.37 2.87
C ALA A 27 -11.53 -7.35 3.37
N SER A 28 -11.52 -8.59 2.87
CA SER A 28 -12.50 -9.61 3.25
C SER A 28 -12.33 -10.06 4.70
N ILE A 29 -11.11 -10.37 5.15
CA ILE A 29 -10.86 -10.81 6.53
C ILE A 29 -11.15 -9.69 7.55
N ASN A 30 -10.94 -8.42 7.18
CA ASN A 30 -11.30 -7.26 7.99
C ASN A 30 -12.82 -7.15 8.20
N ILE A 31 -13.63 -7.45 7.17
CA ILE A 31 -15.09 -7.51 7.31
C ILE A 31 -15.48 -8.66 8.24
N MET A 32 -14.95 -9.87 8.00
CA MET A 32 -15.28 -11.05 8.80
C MET A 32 -14.94 -10.87 10.28
N ARG A 33 -13.75 -10.34 10.60
CA ARG A 33 -13.35 -10.12 12.00
C ARG A 33 -14.21 -9.11 12.74
N ARG A 34 -14.72 -8.07 12.04
CA ARG A 34 -15.61 -7.07 12.64
C ARG A 34 -16.92 -7.73 13.06
N ILE A 35 -17.45 -8.64 12.24
CA ILE A 35 -18.68 -9.40 12.53
C ILE A 35 -18.45 -10.42 13.66
N LEU A 36 -17.30 -11.11 13.68
CA LEU A 36 -16.89 -11.98 14.80
C LEU A 36 -16.87 -11.20 16.13
N GLN A 37 -16.19 -10.04 16.15
CA GLN A 37 -16.11 -9.18 17.33
C GLN A 37 -17.49 -8.68 17.78
N SER A 38 -18.35 -8.25 16.84
CA SER A 38 -19.70 -7.77 17.18
C SER A 38 -20.60 -8.88 17.71
N SER A 39 -20.34 -10.13 17.32
CA SER A 39 -21.06 -11.33 17.76
C SER A 39 -20.55 -11.86 19.11
N GLY A 40 -19.43 -11.35 19.62
CA GLY A 40 -18.95 -11.61 20.99
C GLY A 40 -17.65 -12.40 21.10
N ALA A 41 -16.94 -12.66 19.99
CA ALA A 41 -15.65 -13.31 20.02
C ALA A 41 -14.49 -12.36 20.39
N GLU A 42 -13.44 -12.91 20.99
CA GLU A 42 -12.15 -12.27 21.18
C GLU A 42 -11.28 -12.56 19.94
N VAL A 43 -10.99 -11.55 19.14
CA VAL A 43 -10.28 -11.71 17.86
C VAL A 43 -8.84 -11.26 18.00
N ILE A 44 -7.90 -12.19 17.87
CA ILE A 44 -6.47 -11.93 17.70
C ILE A 44 -6.21 -11.73 16.21
N HIS A 45 -6.05 -10.49 15.79
CA HIS A 45 -5.87 -10.17 14.38
C HIS A 45 -4.39 -10.03 14.04
N LEU A 46 -3.89 -10.88 13.14
CA LEU A 46 -2.48 -10.86 12.72
C LEU A 46 -2.24 -9.99 11.47
N GLY A 47 -3.29 -9.46 10.85
CA GLY A 47 -3.20 -8.70 9.61
C GLY A 47 -2.96 -9.60 8.40
N HIS A 48 -2.20 -9.08 7.44
CA HIS A 48 -1.92 -9.70 6.15
C HIS A 48 -0.51 -10.29 6.07
N ASN A 49 -0.21 -11.04 5.00
CA ASN A 49 1.09 -11.67 4.76
C ASN A 49 1.60 -12.48 5.96
N ARG A 50 0.94 -13.59 6.29
CA ARG A 50 1.34 -14.48 7.40
C ARG A 50 1.62 -15.90 6.94
N SER A 51 2.81 -16.39 7.29
CA SER A 51 3.19 -17.78 7.12
C SER A 51 2.35 -18.70 8.00
N VAL A 52 2.29 -19.98 7.61
CA VAL A 52 1.60 -20.99 8.42
C VAL A 52 2.23 -21.10 9.81
N GLU A 53 3.56 -21.04 9.89
CA GLU A 53 4.29 -21.10 11.17
C GLU A 53 3.89 -19.96 12.11
N GLU A 54 3.73 -18.73 11.58
CA GLU A 54 3.27 -17.58 12.37
C GLU A 54 1.83 -17.77 12.87
N ILE A 55 0.92 -18.19 11.99
CA ILE A 55 -0.51 -18.36 12.33
C ILE A 55 -0.68 -19.47 13.36
N VAL A 56 -0.05 -20.64 13.14
CA VAL A 56 -0.17 -21.80 14.02
C VAL A 56 0.49 -21.52 15.37
N SER A 57 1.69 -20.92 15.39
CA SER A 57 2.35 -20.56 16.64
C SER A 57 1.53 -19.53 17.42
N ALA A 58 0.92 -18.55 16.74
CA ALA A 58 0.02 -17.62 17.38
C ALA A 58 -1.21 -18.32 17.96
N ALA A 59 -1.89 -19.15 17.18
CA ALA A 59 -3.08 -19.90 17.60
C ALA A 59 -2.83 -20.79 18.83
N ILE A 60 -1.66 -21.43 18.90
CA ILE A 60 -1.27 -22.27 20.05
C ILE A 60 -0.95 -21.42 21.28
N GLN A 61 -0.20 -20.33 21.14
CA GLN A 61 0.12 -19.44 22.26
C GLN A 61 -1.13 -18.75 22.84
N GLU A 62 -2.11 -18.45 21.99
CA GLU A 62 -3.37 -17.79 22.36
C GLU A 62 -4.47 -18.78 22.81
N ASP A 63 -4.24 -20.08 22.66
CA ASP A 63 -5.18 -21.18 22.94
C ASP A 63 -6.57 -20.92 22.34
N VAL A 64 -6.62 -20.68 21.03
CA VAL A 64 -7.88 -20.36 20.32
C VAL A 64 -8.67 -21.58 19.91
N GLN A 65 -9.99 -21.44 19.74
CA GLN A 65 -10.85 -22.49 19.20
C GLN A 65 -10.85 -22.51 17.67
N GLY A 66 -10.62 -21.37 17.02
CA GLY A 66 -10.71 -21.24 15.56
C GLY A 66 -9.66 -20.34 14.93
N ILE A 67 -9.31 -20.65 13.69
CA ILE A 67 -8.48 -19.84 12.79
C ILE A 67 -9.31 -19.49 11.56
N ALA A 68 -9.34 -18.22 11.15
CA ALA A 68 -9.95 -17.79 9.89
C ALA A 68 -8.92 -17.13 8.97
N ILE A 69 -8.79 -17.65 7.75
CA ILE A 69 -7.74 -17.27 6.80
C ILE A 69 -8.35 -16.79 5.47
N SER A 70 -7.93 -15.63 4.97
CA SER A 70 -8.19 -15.24 3.58
C SER A 70 -7.02 -15.63 2.66
N SER A 71 -7.30 -16.20 1.48
CA SER A 71 -6.27 -16.55 0.50
C SER A 71 -6.71 -16.27 -0.93
N TYR A 72 -6.10 -15.26 -1.56
CA TYR A 72 -6.45 -14.76 -2.91
C TYR A 72 -5.32 -14.90 -3.93
N GLN A 73 -4.12 -15.32 -3.52
CA GLN A 73 -2.92 -15.39 -4.38
C GLN A 73 -2.64 -16.78 -4.97
N GLY A 74 -3.54 -17.73 -4.76
CA GLY A 74 -3.26 -19.15 -5.06
C GLY A 74 -2.35 -19.82 -4.01
N GLY A 75 -2.02 -21.08 -4.26
CA GLY A 75 -1.27 -21.94 -3.33
C GLY A 75 -2.04 -22.28 -2.05
N HIS A 76 -3.36 -22.07 -2.04
CA HIS A 76 -4.23 -22.25 -0.87
C HIS A 76 -4.33 -23.71 -0.46
N VAL A 77 -4.28 -24.66 -1.40
CA VAL A 77 -4.36 -26.10 -1.07
C VAL A 77 -3.17 -26.50 -0.20
N GLU A 78 -1.95 -26.20 -0.63
CA GLU A 78 -0.73 -26.45 0.12
C GLU A 78 -0.71 -25.69 1.44
N PHE A 79 -1.14 -24.43 1.44
CA PHE A 79 -1.18 -23.58 2.62
C PHE A 79 -2.10 -24.15 3.71
N PHE A 80 -3.34 -24.51 3.36
CA PHE A 80 -4.31 -25.04 4.32
C PHE A 80 -3.92 -26.43 4.81
N LYS A 81 -3.43 -27.31 3.93
CA LYS A 81 -2.93 -28.63 4.32
C LYS A 81 -1.75 -28.51 5.28
N TYR A 82 -0.79 -27.64 4.99
CA TYR A 82 0.34 -27.40 5.89
C TYR A 82 -0.09 -26.84 7.24
N CYS A 83 -1.08 -25.93 7.27
CA CYS A 83 -1.67 -25.44 8.51
C CYS A 83 -2.30 -26.56 9.34
N TYR A 84 -3.06 -27.44 8.71
CA TYR A 84 -3.64 -28.61 9.36
C TYR A 84 -2.56 -29.56 9.89
N ASP A 85 -1.58 -29.94 9.07
CA ASP A 85 -0.51 -30.87 9.43
C ASP A 85 0.31 -30.34 10.61
N LEU A 86 0.68 -29.06 10.58
CA LEU A 86 1.47 -28.43 11.64
C LEU A 86 0.69 -28.33 12.96
N LEU A 87 -0.63 -28.12 12.92
CA LEU A 87 -1.48 -28.20 14.11
C LEU A 87 -1.53 -29.61 14.67
N GLN A 88 -1.62 -30.65 13.83
CA GLN A 88 -1.58 -32.04 14.29
C GLN A 88 -0.22 -32.38 14.91
N GLU A 89 0.89 -32.00 14.25
CA GLU A 89 2.26 -32.21 14.71
C GLU A 89 2.49 -31.57 16.09
N LYS A 90 2.02 -30.34 16.28
CA LYS A 90 2.13 -29.62 17.56
C LYS A 90 1.04 -30.00 18.59
N GLY A 91 0.25 -31.05 18.32
CA GLY A 91 -0.78 -31.57 19.22
C GLY A 91 -2.00 -30.66 19.40
N ALA A 92 -2.19 -29.68 18.53
CA ALA A 92 -3.24 -28.68 18.56
C ALA A 92 -4.39 -28.96 17.57
N GLY A 93 -4.62 -30.22 17.19
CA GLY A 93 -5.66 -30.62 16.23
C GLY A 93 -7.12 -30.35 16.62
N HIS A 94 -7.38 -29.73 17.77
CA HIS A 94 -8.71 -29.29 18.21
C HIS A 94 -9.09 -27.92 17.63
N ILE A 95 -8.12 -27.16 17.13
CA ILE A 95 -8.34 -25.83 16.56
C ILE A 95 -8.97 -25.99 15.17
N ARG A 96 -10.14 -25.39 14.96
CA ARG A 96 -10.86 -25.44 13.68
C ARG A 96 -10.29 -24.44 12.69
N ILE A 97 -10.18 -24.84 11.42
CA ILE A 97 -9.67 -23.98 10.34
C ILE A 97 -10.81 -23.60 9.40
N TYR A 98 -10.97 -22.29 9.20
CA TYR A 98 -11.91 -21.69 8.26
C TYR A 98 -11.17 -20.87 7.22
N GLY A 99 -11.73 -20.78 6.01
CA GLY A 99 -11.12 -19.96 4.97
C GLY A 99 -12.06 -19.43 3.89
N GLY A 100 -11.52 -18.55 3.05
CA GLY A 100 -12.19 -18.04 1.86
C GLY A 100 -11.22 -17.32 0.92
N GLY A 101 -11.49 -17.38 -0.38
CA GLY A 101 -10.65 -16.80 -1.43
C GLY A 101 -11.42 -16.26 -2.62
N GLY A 102 -12.73 -16.00 -2.46
CA GLY A 102 -13.59 -15.64 -3.59
C GLY A 102 -13.65 -16.78 -4.62
N GLY A 103 -13.49 -16.44 -5.91
CA GLY A 103 -13.47 -17.41 -7.00
C GLY A 103 -12.13 -18.14 -7.19
N VAL A 104 -11.09 -17.79 -6.43
CA VAL A 104 -9.74 -18.38 -6.56
C VAL A 104 -9.70 -19.82 -6.05
N ILE A 105 -10.50 -20.14 -5.02
CA ILE A 105 -10.63 -21.49 -4.48
C ILE A 105 -11.83 -22.16 -5.16
N THR A 106 -11.54 -23.10 -6.06
CA THR A 106 -12.56 -23.74 -6.88
C THR A 106 -13.35 -24.80 -6.12
N PRO A 107 -14.59 -25.15 -6.53
CA PRO A 107 -15.39 -26.17 -5.84
C PRO A 107 -14.68 -27.54 -5.64
N PRO A 108 -13.91 -28.07 -6.60
CA PRO A 108 -13.12 -29.29 -6.39
C PRO A 108 -12.09 -29.15 -5.26
N GLU A 109 -11.40 -28.02 -5.17
CA GLU A 109 -10.41 -27.76 -4.11
C GLU A 109 -11.05 -27.55 -2.75
N ILE A 110 -12.24 -26.94 -2.72
CA ILE A 110 -13.05 -26.83 -1.49
C ILE A 110 -13.35 -28.23 -0.95
N ARG A 111 -13.80 -29.16 -1.80
CA ARG A 111 -14.07 -30.55 -1.42
C ARG A 111 -12.81 -31.26 -0.93
N GLU A 112 -11.70 -31.13 -1.67
CA GLU A 112 -10.41 -31.70 -1.27
C GLU A 112 -9.96 -31.20 0.11
N LEU A 113 -10.09 -29.91 0.38
CA LEU A 113 -9.72 -29.32 1.68
C LEU A 113 -10.64 -29.79 2.81
N HIS A 114 -11.95 -29.95 2.57
CA HIS A 114 -12.88 -30.49 3.57
C HIS A 114 -12.58 -31.96 3.87
N GLU A 115 -12.31 -32.76 2.83
CA GLU A 115 -11.91 -34.17 2.98
C GLU A 115 -10.58 -34.33 3.74
N TYR A 116 -9.66 -33.37 3.59
CA TYR A 116 -8.39 -33.35 4.32
C TYR A 116 -8.55 -33.06 5.82
N GLY A 117 -9.57 -32.30 6.21
CA GLY A 117 -9.85 -31.96 7.61
C GLY A 117 -10.06 -30.47 7.90
N ILE A 118 -10.09 -29.61 6.89
CA ILE A 118 -10.44 -28.19 7.05
C ILE A 118 -11.95 -28.08 7.34
N SER A 119 -12.31 -27.30 8.36
CA SER A 119 -13.69 -27.26 8.87
C SER A 119 -14.68 -26.67 7.86
N ARG A 120 -14.35 -25.51 7.28
CA ARG A 120 -15.15 -24.93 6.19
C ARG A 120 -14.34 -23.94 5.36
N ILE A 121 -14.56 -23.97 4.05
CA ILE A 121 -14.13 -22.93 3.11
C ILE A 121 -15.39 -22.33 2.51
N PHE A 122 -15.55 -21.01 2.59
CA PHE A 122 -16.73 -20.29 2.11
C PHE A 122 -16.52 -19.79 0.68
N SER A 123 -17.41 -20.21 -0.22
CA SER A 123 -17.48 -19.74 -1.62
C SER A 123 -18.28 -18.42 -1.73
N PRO A 124 -18.17 -17.70 -2.86
CA PRO A 124 -19.05 -16.55 -3.14
C PRO A 124 -20.54 -16.88 -3.05
N ASP A 125 -20.93 -18.11 -3.39
CA ASP A 125 -22.31 -18.56 -3.34
C ASP A 125 -22.81 -18.84 -1.92
N ASP A 126 -21.93 -19.30 -1.01
CA ASP A 126 -22.24 -19.36 0.42
C ASP A 126 -22.56 -17.95 0.96
N GLY A 127 -21.77 -16.95 0.55
CA GLY A 127 -22.01 -15.54 0.90
C GLY A 127 -23.35 -15.01 0.39
N ARG A 128 -23.79 -15.41 -0.81
CA ARG A 128 -25.11 -15.10 -1.37
C ARG A 128 -26.24 -15.79 -0.60
N LYS A 129 -26.08 -17.09 -0.29
CA LYS A 129 -27.12 -17.93 0.33
C LYS A 129 -27.33 -17.62 1.81
N HIS A 130 -26.24 -17.48 2.57
CA HIS A 130 -26.28 -17.33 4.03
C HIS A 130 -26.13 -15.87 4.48
N GLY A 131 -25.64 -14.99 3.62
CA GLY A 131 -25.21 -13.65 4.00
C GLY A 131 -23.97 -13.66 4.90
N LEU A 132 -23.35 -12.49 5.09
CA LEU A 132 -22.14 -12.37 5.90
C LEU A 132 -22.36 -12.80 7.36
N GLN A 133 -23.47 -12.42 7.98
CA GLN A 133 -23.79 -12.82 9.36
C GLN A 133 -24.02 -14.32 9.50
N GLY A 134 -24.66 -14.98 8.52
CA GLY A 134 -24.95 -16.41 8.56
C GLY A 134 -23.68 -17.26 8.56
N MET A 135 -22.69 -16.90 7.74
CA MET A 135 -21.38 -17.57 7.73
C MET A 135 -20.69 -17.48 9.11
N ILE A 136 -20.75 -16.31 9.75
CA ILE A 136 -20.11 -16.07 11.04
C ILE A 136 -20.82 -16.80 12.19
N ASN A 137 -22.16 -16.89 12.14
CA ASN A 137 -22.91 -17.68 13.10
C ASN A 137 -22.47 -19.15 13.08
N GLN A 138 -22.34 -19.74 11.89
CA GLN A 138 -21.87 -21.11 11.75
C GLN A 138 -20.47 -21.29 12.37
N MET A 139 -19.52 -20.39 12.07
CA MET A 139 -18.18 -20.42 12.64
C MET A 139 -18.18 -20.37 14.18
N LEU A 140 -19.04 -19.54 14.77
CA LEU A 140 -19.12 -19.38 16.23
C LEU A 140 -19.77 -20.57 16.91
N GLU A 141 -20.88 -21.09 16.37
CA GLU A 141 -21.58 -22.28 16.90
C GLU A 141 -20.65 -23.49 16.96
N GLU A 142 -19.85 -23.66 15.91
CA GLU A 142 -18.88 -24.73 15.79
C GLU A 142 -17.68 -24.57 16.74
N CYS A 143 -17.28 -23.34 17.06
CA CYS A 143 -16.16 -23.02 17.96
C CYS A 143 -16.57 -22.82 19.43
N ASP A 144 -17.84 -22.96 19.79
CA ASP A 144 -18.33 -22.71 21.16
C ASP A 144 -18.08 -23.90 22.11
N PHE A 145 -16.82 -24.17 22.45
CA PHE A 145 -16.40 -25.23 23.37
C PHE A 145 -15.19 -24.84 24.25
N PRO A 146 -15.00 -25.48 25.43
CA PRO A 146 -13.84 -25.25 26.29
C PRO A 146 -12.59 -25.96 25.76
N THR A 147 -11.43 -25.29 25.82
CA THR A 147 -10.14 -25.82 25.33
C THR A 147 -9.39 -26.66 26.38
N VAL A 148 -9.58 -26.37 27.67
CA VAL A 148 -8.92 -27.06 28.79
C VAL A 148 -9.74 -28.30 29.19
N LYS A 149 -9.10 -29.48 29.19
CA LYS A 149 -9.76 -30.77 29.51
C LYS A 149 -9.08 -31.60 30.61
N ASP A 150 -7.75 -31.54 30.73
CA ASP A 150 -6.97 -32.28 31.72
C ASP A 150 -5.91 -31.35 32.33
N ILE A 151 -6.02 -31.07 33.62
CA ILE A 151 -5.20 -30.08 34.33
C ILE A 151 -3.89 -30.69 34.81
N GLU A 152 -3.84 -31.99 35.13
CA GLU A 152 -2.69 -32.60 35.80
C GLU A 152 -1.49 -32.75 34.86
N ASN A 153 -1.75 -33.09 33.60
CA ASN A 153 -0.72 -33.22 32.58
C ASN A 153 -0.06 -31.88 32.21
N GLU A 154 -0.85 -30.79 32.16
CA GLU A 154 -0.33 -29.46 31.77
C GLU A 154 0.66 -28.92 32.82
N PHE A 155 0.45 -29.19 34.11
CA PHE A 155 1.39 -28.78 35.16
C PHE A 155 2.75 -29.48 35.10
N GLU A 156 2.81 -30.74 34.66
CA GLU A 156 4.10 -31.43 34.48
C GLU A 156 4.86 -30.88 33.27
N GLN A 157 4.15 -30.61 32.17
CA GLN A 157 4.73 -30.06 30.95
C GLN A 157 5.18 -28.59 31.09
N LEU A 158 4.66 -27.86 32.09
CA LEU A 158 5.09 -26.51 32.42
C LEU A 158 6.59 -26.45 32.77
N LYS A 159 7.14 -27.50 33.40
CA LYS A 159 8.56 -27.61 33.77
C LYS A 159 9.49 -27.66 32.55
N GLU A 160 8.97 -28.12 31.40
CA GLU A 160 9.69 -28.22 30.14
C GLU A 160 9.52 -26.97 29.25
N LYS A 161 8.92 -25.89 29.79
CA LYS A 161 8.52 -24.69 29.04
C LYS A 161 7.61 -24.99 27.84
N ASN A 162 6.77 -26.02 27.95
CA ASN A 162 5.85 -26.36 26.87
C ASN A 162 4.86 -25.22 26.62
N VAL A 163 4.92 -24.63 25.43
CA VAL A 163 4.14 -23.45 25.04
C VAL A 163 2.63 -23.66 25.20
N ARG A 164 2.13 -24.85 24.86
CA ARG A 164 0.70 -25.19 24.95
C ARG A 164 0.26 -25.30 26.41
N ALA A 165 1.08 -25.90 27.26
CA ALA A 165 0.79 -25.99 28.69
C ALA A 165 0.71 -24.60 29.33
N VAL A 166 1.66 -23.72 29.01
CA VAL A 166 1.64 -22.31 29.44
C VAL A 166 0.35 -21.63 28.98
N ALA A 167 0.00 -21.74 27.70
CA ALA A 167 -1.18 -21.10 27.13
C ALA A 167 -2.49 -21.58 27.79
N ARG A 168 -2.65 -22.87 28.02
CA ARG A 168 -3.86 -23.45 28.63
C ARG A 168 -4.01 -23.15 30.11
N LEU A 169 -2.91 -23.11 30.86
CA LEU A 169 -2.93 -22.69 32.25
C LEU A 169 -3.32 -21.20 32.38
N ILE A 170 -2.92 -20.36 31.41
CA ILE A 170 -3.41 -18.97 31.33
C ILE A 170 -4.90 -18.94 30.99
N THR A 171 -5.39 -19.74 30.02
CA THR A 171 -6.83 -19.83 29.72
C THR A 171 -7.65 -20.21 30.95
N MET A 172 -7.16 -21.19 31.72
CA MET A 172 -7.78 -21.59 32.98
C MET A 172 -7.82 -20.44 33.99
N ALA A 173 -6.73 -19.69 34.15
CA ALA A 173 -6.71 -18.50 35.00
C ALA A 173 -7.73 -17.43 34.55
N GLU A 174 -7.88 -17.22 33.24
CA GLU A 174 -8.88 -16.28 32.68
C GLU A 174 -10.34 -16.74 32.87
N GLU A 175 -10.59 -18.05 32.94
CA GLU A 175 -11.93 -18.63 33.19
C GLU A 175 -12.28 -18.71 34.70
N GLN A 176 -11.26 -18.86 35.55
CA GLN A 176 -11.41 -19.04 37.01
C GLN A 176 -11.93 -17.83 37.76
N ALA A 177 -11.80 -16.61 37.21
CA ALA A 177 -12.41 -15.40 37.77
C ALA A 177 -13.94 -15.53 38.02
N LYS A 178 -14.60 -16.58 37.47
CA LYS A 178 -16.03 -16.89 37.68
C LYS A 178 -16.36 -18.07 38.61
N THR A 179 -15.43 -18.98 38.95
CA THR A 179 -15.79 -20.28 39.59
C THR A 179 -14.91 -20.62 40.81
N LYS A 180 -15.49 -20.63 42.02
CA LYS A 180 -14.77 -20.70 43.33
C LYS A 180 -14.05 -22.03 43.65
N GLU A 181 -14.44 -23.16 43.07
CA GLU A 181 -13.86 -24.49 43.43
C GLU A 181 -12.55 -24.82 42.71
N ALA A 182 -12.35 -24.34 41.47
CA ALA A 182 -11.12 -24.60 40.71
C ALA A 182 -9.94 -23.68 41.11
N ALA A 183 -10.25 -22.49 41.66
CA ALA A 183 -9.26 -21.51 42.10
C ALA A 183 -8.34 -22.04 43.22
N VAL A 184 -8.90 -22.79 44.16
CA VAL A 184 -8.14 -23.39 45.28
C VAL A 184 -7.07 -24.37 44.76
N THR A 185 -7.37 -25.11 43.69
CA THR A 185 -6.46 -26.14 43.15
C THR A 185 -5.32 -25.56 42.31
N LEU A 186 -5.54 -24.43 41.62
CA LEU A 186 -4.50 -23.73 40.86
C LEU A 186 -3.54 -22.99 41.80
N ASP A 187 -4.06 -22.27 42.79
CA ASP A 187 -3.27 -21.55 43.79
C ASP A 187 -2.36 -22.49 44.59
N ASP A 188 -2.90 -23.59 45.11
CA ASP A 188 -2.13 -24.57 45.88
C ASP A 188 -1.01 -25.20 45.04
N LYS A 189 -1.25 -25.46 43.74
CA LYS A 189 -0.26 -26.04 42.83
C LYS A 189 0.78 -25.00 42.35
N LEU A 190 0.38 -23.77 42.03
CA LEU A 190 1.32 -22.69 41.66
C LEU A 190 2.22 -22.31 42.85
N VAL A 191 1.69 -22.30 44.08
CA VAL A 191 2.46 -22.12 45.30
C VAL A 191 3.44 -23.27 45.53
N SER A 192 3.07 -24.51 45.16
CA SER A 192 3.98 -25.66 45.22
C SER A 192 5.14 -25.56 44.21
N LEU A 193 4.90 -24.99 43.03
CA LEU A 193 5.92 -24.75 42.00
C LEU A 193 6.87 -23.60 42.38
N LYS A 194 6.38 -22.56 43.07
CA LYS A 194 7.21 -21.48 43.63
C LYS A 194 8.27 -21.95 44.63
N LYS A 195 8.16 -23.16 45.18
CA LYS A 195 9.14 -23.76 46.12
C LYS A 195 10.34 -24.44 45.43
N LEU A 196 10.32 -24.55 44.10
CA LEU A 196 11.51 -24.95 43.32
C LEU A 196 12.45 -23.75 43.27
N ASN A 197 13.65 -23.85 43.86
CA ASN A 197 14.67 -22.80 44.01
C ASN A 197 15.19 -22.23 42.66
N GLN A 198 14.34 -21.57 41.88
CA GLN A 198 14.72 -20.84 40.66
C GLN A 198 14.66 -19.33 40.91
N PRO A 199 15.59 -18.54 40.36
CA PRO A 199 15.50 -17.08 40.42
C PRO A 199 14.21 -16.63 39.72
N SER A 200 13.39 -15.85 40.42
CA SER A 200 12.18 -15.26 39.82
C SER A 200 12.58 -14.29 38.73
N PRO A 201 12.05 -14.40 37.51
CA PRO A 201 12.41 -13.47 36.46
C PRO A 201 11.82 -12.08 36.72
N PRO A 202 12.53 -11.03 36.29
CA PRO A 202 12.05 -9.66 36.37
C PRO A 202 10.82 -9.43 35.50
N VAL A 203 9.91 -8.60 36.00
CA VAL A 203 8.70 -8.15 35.29
C VAL A 203 8.85 -6.67 34.91
N LEU A 204 8.89 -6.40 33.62
CA LEU A 204 8.82 -5.05 33.04
C LEU A 204 7.38 -4.71 32.68
N GLY A 205 6.79 -3.77 33.39
CA GLY A 205 5.46 -3.24 33.11
C GLY A 205 5.54 -2.03 32.17
N ILE A 206 4.90 -2.10 31.01
CA ILE A 206 4.82 -1.03 30.02
C ILE A 206 3.38 -0.50 30.01
N THR A 207 3.22 0.76 30.40
CA THR A 207 1.92 1.45 30.37
C THR A 207 2.03 2.79 29.68
N GLY A 208 0.90 3.41 29.36
CA GLY A 208 0.90 4.66 28.61
C GLY A 208 -0.44 5.01 27.99
N THR A 209 -0.53 6.21 27.44
CA THR A 209 -1.76 6.68 26.79
C THR A 209 -2.06 5.86 25.52
N GLY A 210 -3.35 5.76 25.19
CA GLY A 210 -3.80 5.09 23.97
C GLY A 210 -3.15 5.69 22.72
N GLY A 211 -2.58 4.84 21.85
CA GLY A 211 -1.94 5.29 20.61
C GLY A 211 -0.55 5.91 20.75
N ALA A 212 0.05 5.92 21.96
CA ALA A 212 1.43 6.39 22.17
C ALA A 212 2.50 5.49 21.53
N GLY A 213 2.12 4.29 21.06
CA GLY A 213 3.02 3.33 20.41
C GLY A 213 3.68 2.36 21.38
N LYS A 214 2.96 1.94 22.43
CA LYS A 214 3.43 0.96 23.43
C LYS A 214 3.86 -0.35 22.78
N SER A 215 2.97 -1.02 22.05
CA SER A 215 3.25 -2.30 21.39
C SER A 215 4.39 -2.19 20.37
N SER A 216 4.47 -1.09 19.61
CA SER A 216 5.60 -0.83 18.69
C SER A 216 6.93 -0.68 19.43
N LEU A 217 6.94 0.03 20.56
CA LEU A 217 8.14 0.19 21.37
C LEU A 217 8.53 -1.12 22.06
N THR A 218 7.56 -1.88 22.56
CA THR A 218 7.76 -3.23 23.10
C THR A 218 8.43 -4.13 22.07
N ASP A 219 7.95 -4.14 20.83
CA ASP A 219 8.55 -4.91 19.74
C ASP A 219 10.01 -4.53 19.47
N GLU A 220 10.32 -3.23 19.41
CA GLU A 220 11.70 -2.77 19.23
C GLU A 220 12.59 -3.15 20.42
N LEU A 221 12.10 -3.06 21.66
CA LEU A 221 12.84 -3.49 22.85
C LEU A 221 13.10 -5.00 22.82
N VAL A 222 12.12 -5.81 22.44
CA VAL A 222 12.27 -7.27 22.26
C VAL A 222 13.28 -7.57 21.15
N ARG A 223 13.27 -6.81 20.05
CA ARG A 223 14.28 -6.93 18.98
C ARG A 223 15.69 -6.70 19.50
N ARG A 224 15.93 -5.61 20.26
CA ARG A 224 17.24 -5.36 20.89
C ARG A 224 17.61 -6.48 21.85
N PHE A 225 16.65 -6.93 22.67
CA PHE A 225 16.86 -8.01 23.63
C PHE A 225 17.31 -9.32 22.96
N LEU A 226 16.64 -9.72 21.88
CA LEU A 226 16.98 -10.95 21.15
C LEU A 226 18.33 -10.87 20.44
N ASN A 227 18.73 -9.67 20.01
CA ASN A 227 20.02 -9.42 19.35
C ASN A 227 21.19 -9.40 20.34
N GLU A 228 21.06 -8.69 21.47
CA GLU A 228 22.11 -8.60 22.49
C GLU A 228 22.27 -9.91 23.27
N PHE A 229 21.16 -10.59 23.56
CA PHE A 229 21.16 -11.84 24.33
C PHE A 229 20.72 -13.01 23.46
N THR A 230 21.68 -13.85 23.06
CA THR A 230 21.42 -15.00 22.17
C THR A 230 20.80 -16.21 22.87
N ASP A 231 20.95 -16.30 24.20
CA ASP A 231 20.55 -17.45 25.03
C ASP A 231 19.26 -17.23 25.85
N LYS A 232 18.75 -15.99 25.92
CA LYS A 232 17.64 -15.62 26.82
C LYS A 232 16.27 -15.70 26.16
N THR A 233 15.25 -15.91 27.01
CA THR A 233 13.84 -16.10 26.66
C THR A 233 12.96 -15.00 27.28
N VAL A 234 11.91 -14.59 26.55
CA VAL A 234 10.99 -13.52 26.99
C VAL A 234 9.53 -13.95 26.85
N ALA A 235 8.72 -13.65 27.86
CA ALA A 235 7.26 -13.80 27.84
C ALA A 235 6.59 -12.42 27.80
N ILE A 236 5.60 -12.26 26.92
CA ILE A 236 4.88 -11.00 26.70
C ILE A 236 3.39 -11.22 27.00
N LEU A 237 2.83 -10.44 27.91
CA LEU A 237 1.41 -10.44 28.25
C LEU A 237 0.84 -9.06 27.88
N SER A 238 0.11 -8.97 26.77
CA SER A 238 -0.47 -7.70 26.30
C SER A 238 -1.97 -7.68 26.58
N ILE A 239 -2.51 -6.52 26.94
CA ILE A 239 -3.90 -6.37 27.41
C ILE A 239 -4.64 -5.34 26.58
N ASP A 240 -5.77 -5.76 26.01
CA ASP A 240 -6.65 -4.91 25.20
C ASP A 240 -8.07 -4.80 25.78
N PRO A 241 -8.78 -3.68 25.55
CA PRO A 241 -10.10 -3.44 26.14
C PRO A 241 -11.20 -4.28 25.49
N THR A 242 -12.11 -4.83 26.31
CA THR A 242 -13.31 -5.55 25.85
C THR A 242 -14.46 -4.60 25.56
N LYS A 243 -15.22 -4.81 24.46
CA LYS A 243 -16.43 -4.03 24.18
C LYS A 243 -17.58 -4.48 25.08
N GLN A 244 -17.93 -3.66 26.07
CA GLN A 244 -19.01 -3.96 27.03
C GLN A 244 -20.36 -4.30 26.39
N LYS A 245 -20.70 -3.68 25.24
CA LYS A 245 -21.98 -3.91 24.55
C LYS A 245 -22.08 -5.30 23.92
N THR A 246 -20.97 -5.84 23.39
CA THR A 246 -20.98 -7.09 22.61
C THR A 246 -20.32 -8.25 23.32
N GLY A 247 -19.49 -7.98 24.34
CA GLY A 247 -18.67 -8.99 25.03
C GLY A 247 -17.40 -9.39 24.27
N GLY A 248 -17.28 -9.03 22.98
CA GLY A 248 -16.11 -9.32 22.16
C GLY A 248 -14.98 -8.30 22.31
N ALA A 249 -13.77 -8.69 21.90
CA ALA A 249 -12.57 -7.84 21.95
C ALA A 249 -11.80 -7.92 20.62
N LEU A 250 -11.10 -6.84 20.28
CA LEU A 250 -10.10 -6.86 19.21
C LEU A 250 -8.75 -6.80 19.91
N LEU A 251 -8.05 -7.92 19.93
CA LEU A 251 -6.74 -8.07 20.55
C LEU A 251 -5.70 -7.72 19.49
N GLY A 252 -5.31 -6.46 19.53
CA GLY A 252 -4.63 -5.73 18.49
C GLY A 252 -3.13 -5.56 18.68
N ASP A 253 -2.61 -5.78 19.88
CA ASP A 253 -1.18 -5.55 20.14
C ASP A 253 -0.27 -6.46 19.30
N ARG A 254 -0.69 -7.73 19.10
CA ARG A 254 0.10 -8.74 18.41
C ARG A 254 0.40 -8.41 16.95
N ILE A 255 -0.44 -7.64 16.26
CA ILE A 255 -0.19 -7.25 14.87
C ILE A 255 1.06 -6.37 14.72
N ARG A 256 1.44 -5.66 15.79
CA ARG A 256 2.58 -4.72 15.81
C ARG A 256 3.93 -5.39 16.06
N MET A 257 3.89 -6.64 16.50
CA MET A 257 5.04 -7.39 16.99
C MET A 257 5.69 -8.18 15.83
N ASN A 258 6.79 -7.67 15.29
CA ASN A 258 7.56 -8.33 14.24
C ASN A 258 8.68 -9.24 14.80
N ALA A 259 9.27 -8.88 15.94
CA ALA A 259 10.43 -9.57 16.52
C ALA A 259 10.04 -10.83 17.32
N ILE A 260 8.75 -11.05 17.57
CA ILE A 260 8.25 -12.15 18.41
C ILE A 260 8.23 -13.51 17.72
N HIS A 261 8.55 -13.57 16.42
CA HIS A 261 8.60 -14.80 15.64
C HIS A 261 9.92 -15.56 15.90
N SER A 262 10.10 -15.97 17.15
CA SER A 262 11.27 -16.67 17.65
C SER A 262 10.83 -17.73 18.67
N PRO A 263 11.44 -18.93 18.68
CA PRO A 263 11.13 -19.95 19.69
C PRO A 263 11.48 -19.48 21.12
N ARG A 264 12.25 -18.39 21.26
CA ARG A 264 12.62 -17.78 22.54
C ARG A 264 11.57 -16.80 23.07
N VAL A 265 10.47 -16.59 22.34
CA VAL A 265 9.44 -15.62 22.67
C VAL A 265 8.08 -16.30 22.82
N PHE A 266 7.41 -16.03 23.94
CA PHE A 266 6.01 -16.38 24.16
C PHE A 266 5.19 -15.10 24.25
N MET A 267 4.05 -15.02 23.55
CA MET A 267 3.12 -13.90 23.66
C MET A 267 1.69 -14.39 23.86
N ARG A 268 0.98 -13.78 24.81
CA ARG A 268 -0.45 -14.01 25.05
C ARG A 268 -1.18 -12.66 25.12
N SER A 269 -2.25 -12.53 24.34
CA SER A 269 -3.13 -11.36 24.38
C SER A 269 -4.33 -11.60 25.28
N LEU A 270 -4.53 -10.74 26.28
CA LEU A 270 -5.60 -10.83 27.26
C LEU A 270 -6.64 -9.73 27.03
N ALA A 271 -7.89 -10.02 27.32
CA ALA A 271 -8.97 -9.04 27.29
C ALA A 271 -9.28 -8.56 28.73
N THR A 272 -9.69 -7.30 28.90
CA THR A 272 -10.07 -6.79 30.25
C THR A 272 -11.33 -7.46 30.83
N ARG A 273 -12.17 -8.13 30.01
CA ARG A 273 -13.34 -8.95 30.39
C ARG A 273 -14.33 -8.32 31.39
N GLY A 274 -14.44 -6.99 31.40
CA GLY A 274 -15.36 -6.26 32.29
C GLY A 274 -14.74 -5.78 33.61
N SER A 275 -13.43 -5.98 33.80
CA SER A 275 -12.64 -5.19 34.76
C SER A 275 -12.91 -3.70 34.54
N ARG A 276 -13.04 -2.93 35.64
CA ARG A 276 -13.13 -1.47 35.59
C ARG A 276 -11.77 -0.80 35.42
N THR A 277 -10.71 -1.60 35.35
CA THR A 277 -9.32 -1.16 35.35
C THR A 277 -8.63 -1.54 34.04
N GLU A 278 -7.45 -0.98 33.80
CA GLU A 278 -6.65 -1.18 32.60
C GLU A 278 -6.01 -2.57 32.48
N ILE A 279 -6.14 -3.40 33.53
CA ILE A 279 -5.55 -4.73 33.66
C ILE A 279 -6.64 -5.81 33.76
N SER A 280 -6.36 -7.01 33.25
CA SER A 280 -7.22 -8.19 33.46
C SER A 280 -7.14 -8.66 34.92
N GLU A 281 -8.27 -9.06 35.51
CA GLU A 281 -8.32 -9.63 36.87
C GLU A 281 -7.41 -10.87 37.03
N SER A 282 -7.15 -11.57 35.92
CA SER A 282 -6.32 -12.79 35.83
C SER A 282 -4.82 -12.54 35.61
N ILE A 283 -4.39 -11.27 35.49
CA ILE A 283 -3.00 -10.96 35.11
C ILE A 283 -1.97 -11.49 36.10
N ARG A 284 -2.29 -11.48 37.41
CA ARG A 284 -1.37 -11.92 38.47
C ARG A 284 -1.11 -13.42 38.34
N ASP A 285 -2.16 -14.16 38.00
CA ASP A 285 -2.09 -15.60 37.77
C ASP A 285 -1.36 -15.91 36.47
N ALA A 286 -1.61 -15.15 35.40
CA ALA A 286 -0.88 -15.28 34.14
C ALA A 286 0.63 -15.02 34.32
N ILE A 287 1.01 -13.97 35.07
CA ILE A 287 2.40 -13.68 35.46
C ILE A 287 2.98 -14.86 36.26
N ALA A 288 2.21 -15.41 37.22
CA ALA A 288 2.67 -16.55 38.01
C ALA A 288 2.93 -17.80 37.15
N VAL A 289 2.10 -18.07 36.14
CA VAL A 289 2.28 -19.17 35.19
C VAL A 289 3.57 -18.99 34.37
N VAL A 290 3.79 -17.81 33.78
CA VAL A 290 5.01 -17.58 32.97
C VAL A 290 6.28 -17.54 33.83
N LYS A 291 6.20 -17.06 35.08
CA LYS A 291 7.30 -17.16 36.05
C LYS A 291 7.63 -18.62 36.37
N ALA A 292 6.62 -19.46 36.57
CA ALA A 292 6.80 -20.89 36.83
C ALA A 292 7.35 -21.65 35.60
N ALA A 293 7.11 -21.14 34.39
CA ALA A 293 7.74 -21.62 33.15
C ALA A 293 9.18 -21.11 32.96
N ALA A 294 9.77 -20.42 33.94
CA ALA A 294 11.19 -20.04 33.97
C ALA A 294 11.68 -19.22 32.76
N TYR A 295 10.85 -18.33 32.18
CA TYR A 295 11.32 -17.32 31.22
C TYR A 295 12.32 -16.37 31.88
N ASP A 296 13.22 -15.73 31.13
CA ASP A 296 14.26 -14.85 31.70
C ASP A 296 13.76 -13.41 31.91
N LEU A 297 12.79 -12.96 31.11
CA LEU A 297 12.14 -11.67 31.21
C LEU A 297 10.62 -11.81 30.99
N VAL A 298 9.81 -11.14 31.80
CA VAL A 298 8.37 -11.01 31.57
C VAL A 298 8.06 -9.55 31.26
N ILE A 299 7.39 -9.29 30.14
CA ILE A 299 6.90 -7.98 29.75
C ILE A 299 5.38 -7.97 29.85
N VAL A 300 4.83 -6.98 30.52
CA VAL A 300 3.38 -6.78 30.63
C VAL A 300 3.02 -5.45 30.00
N GLU A 301 2.20 -5.47 28.95
CA GLU A 301 1.69 -4.27 28.29
C GLU A 301 0.23 -4.05 28.66
N THR A 302 -0.10 -2.87 29.16
CA THR A 302 -1.48 -2.50 29.52
C THR A 302 -2.28 -1.97 28.33
N SER A 303 -3.59 -1.88 28.50
CA SER A 303 -4.43 -1.11 27.58
C SER A 303 -4.12 0.40 27.68
N GLY A 304 -4.71 1.24 26.82
CA GLY A 304 -4.50 2.69 26.91
C GLY A 304 -5.04 3.26 28.23
N ILE A 305 -4.17 3.86 29.04
CA ILE A 305 -4.55 4.39 30.37
C ILE A 305 -4.91 5.89 30.35
N GLY A 306 -5.71 6.29 31.34
CA GLY A 306 -5.98 7.68 31.69
C GLY A 306 -4.83 8.31 32.50
N GLN A 307 -5.05 9.53 33.00
CA GLN A 307 -4.01 10.28 33.74
C GLN A 307 -3.80 9.75 35.17
N GLY A 308 -4.84 9.20 35.81
CA GLY A 308 -4.81 8.76 37.22
C GLY A 308 -4.68 7.25 37.43
N ASP A 309 -4.31 6.50 36.39
CA ASP A 309 -4.22 5.04 36.44
C ASP A 309 -2.75 4.63 36.60
N ALA A 310 -2.43 3.76 37.57
CA ALA A 310 -1.06 3.34 37.88
C ALA A 310 -0.97 1.86 38.34
N GLU A 311 -1.98 1.03 38.04
CA GLU A 311 -2.09 -0.32 38.62
C GLU A 311 -0.95 -1.26 38.19
N ILE A 312 -0.30 -0.98 37.06
CA ILE A 312 0.83 -1.77 36.55
C ILE A 312 2.00 -1.82 37.56
N THR A 313 2.11 -0.80 38.41
CA THR A 313 3.18 -0.67 39.41
C THR A 313 3.05 -1.68 40.55
N GLU A 314 1.86 -2.23 40.77
CA GLU A 314 1.63 -3.26 41.79
C GLU A 314 2.09 -4.66 41.36
N ILE A 315 2.25 -4.88 40.05
CA ILE A 315 2.55 -6.20 39.48
C ILE A 315 3.91 -6.27 38.77
N ALA A 316 4.52 -5.12 38.46
CA ALA A 316 5.81 -5.02 37.80
C ALA A 316 6.96 -4.71 38.77
N ASP A 317 8.13 -5.30 38.53
CA ASP A 317 9.37 -4.96 39.27
C ASP A 317 9.95 -3.62 38.79
N ILE A 318 9.71 -3.30 37.51
CA ILE A 318 10.09 -2.05 36.85
C ILE A 318 8.92 -1.55 36.02
N SER A 319 8.62 -0.26 36.09
CA SER A 319 7.56 0.34 35.28
C SER A 319 8.08 1.38 34.28
N MET A 320 7.61 1.29 33.04
CA MET A 320 7.88 2.24 31.97
C MET A 320 6.58 2.94 31.57
N TYR A 321 6.61 4.27 31.58
CA TYR A 321 5.50 5.09 31.07
C TYR A 321 5.82 5.60 29.65
N VAL A 322 4.94 5.29 28.70
CA VAL A 322 5.05 5.69 27.30
C VAL A 322 4.02 6.79 27.00
N MET A 323 4.49 7.92 26.49
CA MET A 323 3.64 9.07 26.13
C MET A 323 4.09 9.69 24.81
N THR A 324 3.31 10.64 24.29
CA THR A 324 3.68 11.45 23.11
C THR A 324 3.95 12.90 23.53
N SER A 325 4.35 13.75 22.58
CA SER A 325 4.45 15.19 22.80
C SER A 325 3.10 15.89 23.03
N GLU A 326 1.99 15.20 22.80
CA GLU A 326 0.62 15.73 22.88
C GLU A 326 -0.04 15.42 24.23
N TYR A 327 0.40 16.10 25.29
CA TYR A 327 -0.19 16.00 26.64
C TYR A 327 -0.97 17.26 27.07
N GLY A 328 -1.14 18.22 26.16
CA GLY A 328 -1.79 19.51 26.43
C GLY A 328 -0.84 20.51 27.09
N ALA A 329 -1.32 21.24 28.10
CA ALA A 329 -0.51 22.21 28.83
C ALA A 329 0.46 21.52 29.81
N PRO A 330 1.64 22.11 30.12
CA PRO A 330 2.59 21.53 31.08
C PRO A 330 1.99 21.21 32.46
N SER A 331 0.96 21.94 32.90
CA SER A 331 0.25 21.68 34.16
C SER A 331 -0.55 20.37 34.18
N GLN A 332 -0.80 19.74 33.02
CA GLN A 332 -1.41 18.42 32.97
C GLN A 332 -0.44 17.32 33.43
N LEU A 333 0.88 17.54 33.29
CA LEU A 333 1.89 16.59 33.75
C LEU A 333 1.84 16.39 35.27
N GLU A 334 1.39 17.40 36.02
CA GLU A 334 1.21 17.32 37.48
C GLU A 334 0.04 16.40 37.89
N LYS A 335 -0.78 15.93 36.93
CA LYS A 335 -1.92 15.04 37.18
C LYS A 335 -1.69 13.62 36.68
N ILE A 336 -0.52 13.35 36.10
CA ILE A 336 -0.20 12.03 35.55
C ILE A 336 0.51 11.24 36.65
N ASP A 337 -0.24 10.38 37.32
CA ASP A 337 0.26 9.58 38.46
C ASP A 337 1.46 8.74 38.04
N MET A 338 1.47 8.19 36.82
CA MET A 338 2.61 7.41 36.30
C MET A 338 3.92 8.20 36.24
N ILE A 339 3.94 9.53 36.21
CA ILE A 339 5.19 10.31 36.28
C ILE A 339 5.84 10.16 37.66
N ASP A 340 5.04 9.95 38.71
CA ASP A 340 5.51 9.80 40.09
C ASP A 340 6.01 8.37 40.37
N PHE A 341 5.50 7.36 39.65
CA PHE A 341 5.83 5.95 39.89
C PHE A 341 6.75 5.30 38.84
N ALA A 342 6.86 5.88 37.63
CA ALA A 342 7.66 5.29 36.56
C ALA A 342 9.16 5.29 36.90
N ASP A 343 9.81 4.17 36.63
CA ASP A 343 11.27 4.08 36.69
C ASP A 343 11.93 4.73 35.47
N VAL A 344 11.23 4.69 34.34
CA VAL A 344 11.68 5.26 33.08
C VAL A 344 10.48 5.77 32.28
N ILE A 345 10.65 6.90 31.61
CA ILE A 345 9.63 7.50 30.75
C ILE A 345 10.15 7.54 29.32
N ALA A 346 9.35 7.03 28.39
CA ALA A 346 9.58 7.12 26.95
C ALA A 346 8.60 8.12 26.34
N ILE A 347 9.12 9.23 25.80
CA ILE A 347 8.36 10.14 24.94
C ILE A 347 8.54 9.61 23.52
N ASN A 348 7.61 8.76 23.11
CA ASN A 348 7.62 8.15 21.78
C ASN A 348 7.00 9.09 20.74
N LYS A 349 7.21 8.76 19.45
CA LYS A 349 6.87 9.64 18.31
C LYS A 349 7.59 10.99 18.42
N PHE A 350 8.88 10.92 18.77
CA PHE A 350 9.70 12.10 19.04
C PHE A 350 9.93 12.98 17.80
N ASP A 351 9.69 12.45 16.60
CA ASP A 351 9.65 13.16 15.32
C ASP A 351 8.60 14.29 15.30
N ARG A 352 7.54 14.18 16.12
CA ARG A 352 6.45 15.17 16.19
C ARG A 352 6.92 16.56 16.62
N LYS A 353 6.07 17.54 16.31
CA LYS A 353 6.26 18.94 16.74
C LYS A 353 6.11 19.02 18.27
N GLY A 354 6.97 19.83 18.90
CA GLY A 354 6.94 20.05 20.35
C GLY A 354 7.56 18.94 21.20
N SER A 355 8.14 17.90 20.60
CA SER A 355 8.77 16.79 21.34
C SER A 355 9.97 17.20 22.19
N GLU A 356 10.76 18.19 21.74
CA GLU A 356 11.87 18.74 22.54
C GLU A 356 11.37 19.48 23.79
N ASP A 357 10.33 20.29 23.64
CA ASP A 357 9.67 20.95 24.76
C ASP A 357 9.01 19.92 25.70
N ALA A 358 8.39 18.88 25.14
CA ALA A 358 7.86 17.73 25.88
C ALA A 358 8.94 17.08 26.74
N LEU A 359 10.09 16.75 26.16
CA LEU A 359 11.23 16.18 26.88
C LEU A 359 11.64 17.04 28.05
N ARG A 360 11.77 18.35 27.82
CA ARG A 360 12.15 19.29 28.87
C ARG A 360 11.10 19.39 29.97
N HIS A 361 9.81 19.46 29.62
CA HIS A 361 8.72 19.58 30.59
C HIS A 361 8.58 18.32 31.44
N VAL A 362 8.63 17.14 30.81
CA VAL A 362 8.54 15.85 31.50
C VAL A 362 9.76 15.62 32.39
N ARG A 363 10.99 15.93 31.93
CA ARG A 363 12.19 15.88 32.79
C ARG A 363 12.06 16.75 34.03
N LYS A 364 11.56 17.99 33.87
CA LYS A 364 11.32 18.90 35.00
C LYS A 364 10.27 18.36 35.95
N GLN A 365 9.18 17.79 35.43
CA GLN A 365 8.13 17.23 36.27
C GLN A 365 8.64 16.01 37.01
N TYR A 366 9.32 15.08 36.33
CA TYR A 366 9.93 13.91 36.94
C TYR A 366 10.91 14.30 38.06
N GLN A 367 11.78 15.29 37.81
CA GLN A 367 12.70 15.82 38.81
C GLN A 367 11.98 16.35 40.06
N ARG A 368 10.86 17.08 39.87
CA ARG A 368 10.05 17.64 40.95
C ARG A 368 9.37 16.53 41.76
N SER A 369 8.72 15.59 41.08
CA SER A 369 8.03 14.45 41.69
C SER A 369 8.98 13.60 42.54
N HIS A 370 10.23 13.42 42.08
CA HIS A 370 11.25 12.62 42.77
C HIS A 370 12.19 13.44 43.67
N GLN A 371 11.99 14.76 43.78
CA GLN A 371 12.81 15.67 44.58
C GLN A 371 14.32 15.68 44.25
N ARG A 372 14.71 15.35 43.01
CA ARG A 372 16.11 15.22 42.55
C ARG A 372 16.69 16.56 42.03
N PHE A 373 16.52 17.64 42.80
CA PHE A 373 16.88 19.00 42.38
C PHE A 373 18.39 19.27 42.29
N ASP A 374 19.20 18.42 42.90
CA ASP A 374 20.66 18.44 42.91
C ASP A 374 21.28 17.79 41.66
N GLU A 375 20.49 17.06 40.88
CA GLU A 375 20.91 16.44 39.62
C GLU A 375 20.52 17.30 38.40
N PRO A 376 21.32 17.28 37.30
CA PRO A 376 20.94 17.93 36.05
C PRO A 376 19.71 17.26 35.42
N LEU A 377 18.91 18.02 34.67
CA LEU A 377 17.69 17.50 34.02
C LEU A 377 17.98 16.35 33.06
N GLU A 378 19.16 16.36 32.44
CA GLU A 378 19.63 15.35 31.49
C GLU A 378 19.90 13.99 32.17
N ALA A 379 20.03 13.95 33.50
CA ALA A 379 20.18 12.70 34.28
C ALA A 379 18.83 12.05 34.63
N MET A 380 17.70 12.72 34.40
CA MET A 380 16.38 12.14 34.63
C MET A 380 16.13 11.03 33.59
N PRO A 381 15.55 9.87 33.98
CA PRO A 381 15.33 8.72 33.12
C PRO A 381 14.14 8.95 32.15
N VAL A 382 14.25 9.99 31.34
CA VAL A 382 13.26 10.40 30.34
C VAL A 382 13.93 10.48 28.99
N TYR A 383 13.46 9.66 28.06
CA TYR A 383 14.08 9.42 26.75
C TYR A 383 13.10 9.75 25.63
N GLY A 384 13.59 10.42 24.58
CA GLY A 384 12.88 10.58 23.32
C GLY A 384 13.09 9.34 22.46
N THR A 385 12.01 8.76 21.94
CA THR A 385 12.09 7.56 21.08
C THR A 385 11.22 7.71 19.84
N ILE A 386 11.65 7.08 18.75
CA ILE A 386 10.91 6.99 17.51
C ILE A 386 10.85 5.52 17.12
N ALA A 387 9.93 4.76 17.74
CA ALA A 387 9.84 3.32 17.51
C ALA A 387 9.51 2.95 16.04
N SER A 388 8.99 3.90 15.25
CA SER A 388 8.74 3.73 13.81
C SER A 388 9.99 3.90 12.95
N GLN A 389 11.03 4.57 13.48
CA GLN A 389 12.25 4.85 12.74
C GLN A 389 13.21 3.67 12.82
N PHE A 390 13.81 3.38 11.67
CA PHE A 390 14.85 2.39 11.51
C PHE A 390 16.05 2.68 12.42
N ASN A 391 16.46 1.67 13.23
CA ASN A 391 17.62 1.73 14.13
C ASN A 391 17.69 3.03 14.96
N ASP A 392 16.55 3.46 15.49
CA ASP A 392 16.47 4.70 16.26
C ASP A 392 17.44 4.70 17.45
N ILE A 393 18.35 5.66 17.45
CA ILE A 393 19.35 5.88 18.50
C ILE A 393 18.66 6.19 19.84
N GLY A 394 17.50 6.86 19.80
CA GLY A 394 16.70 7.12 21.00
C GLY A 394 16.23 5.83 21.67
N THR A 395 15.69 4.90 20.88
CA THR A 395 15.25 3.58 21.33
C THR A 395 16.40 2.71 21.81
N ASN A 396 17.57 2.79 21.15
CA ASN A 396 18.78 2.09 21.61
C ASN A 396 19.23 2.59 23.00
N THR A 397 19.19 3.92 23.20
CA THR A 397 19.52 4.55 24.47
C THR A 397 18.51 4.18 25.57
N LEU A 398 17.21 4.13 25.25
CA LEU A 398 16.19 3.65 26.17
C LEU A 398 16.42 2.18 26.56
N PHE A 399 16.72 1.31 25.59
CA PHE A 399 16.99 -0.10 25.86
C PHE A 399 18.16 -0.30 26.84
N ALA A 400 19.30 0.35 26.58
CA ALA A 400 20.45 0.30 27.47
C ALA A 400 20.09 0.78 28.90
N ALA A 401 19.31 1.86 29.01
CA ALA A 401 18.84 2.37 30.29
C ALA A 401 17.93 1.37 31.04
N VAL A 402 17.02 0.69 30.32
CA VAL A 402 16.14 -0.34 30.91
C VAL A 402 16.97 -1.51 31.45
N ILE A 403 17.99 -1.97 30.70
CA ILE A 403 18.90 -3.05 31.16
C ILE A 403 19.70 -2.61 32.39
N ASP A 404 20.18 -1.37 32.43
CA ASP A 404 20.86 -0.82 33.61
C ASP A 404 19.96 -0.78 34.86
N ILE A 405 18.67 -0.45 34.68
CA ILE A 405 17.70 -0.45 35.79
C ILE A 405 17.41 -1.89 36.24
N LEU A 406 17.24 -2.82 35.30
CA LEU A 406 17.11 -4.27 35.59
C LEU A 406 18.30 -4.80 36.39
N ASN A 407 19.52 -4.44 36.01
CA ASN A 407 20.73 -4.83 36.74
C ASN A 407 20.74 -4.27 38.16
N LYS A 408 20.32 -3.01 38.36
CA LYS A 408 20.30 -2.36 39.68
C LYS A 408 19.21 -2.91 40.59
N LYS A 409 17.98 -3.08 40.10
CA LYS A 409 16.82 -3.51 40.91
C LYS A 409 16.69 -5.02 41.04
N CYS A 410 16.92 -5.75 39.95
CA CYS A 410 16.67 -7.19 39.87
C CYS A 410 17.95 -8.03 39.91
N LYS A 411 19.14 -7.41 39.91
CA LYS A 411 20.45 -8.08 40.00
C LYS A 411 20.70 -9.11 38.89
N THR A 412 20.30 -8.78 37.68
CA THR A 412 20.39 -9.65 36.49
C THR A 412 21.81 -9.82 35.92
N SER A 413 22.71 -8.84 36.11
CA SER A 413 24.09 -8.83 35.60
C SER A 413 24.19 -9.02 34.07
N TRP A 414 23.34 -8.31 33.32
CA TRP A 414 23.29 -8.33 31.86
C TRP A 414 24.10 -7.17 31.26
N ASP A 415 25.02 -7.44 30.33
CA ASP A 415 25.81 -6.42 29.64
C ASP A 415 25.24 -6.12 28.26
N THR A 416 25.34 -4.87 27.80
CA THR A 416 24.90 -4.46 26.45
C THR A 416 26.02 -3.71 25.72
N SER A 417 26.12 -3.93 24.41
CA SER A 417 27.12 -3.33 23.51
C SER A 417 26.54 -2.32 22.53
N ILE A 418 25.23 -2.03 22.63
CA ILE A 418 24.51 -1.19 21.70
C ILE A 418 25.01 0.27 21.75
N GLU A 419 25.05 0.91 20.58
CA GLU A 419 25.43 2.32 20.48
C GLU A 419 24.36 3.22 21.14
N THR A 420 24.81 4.18 21.95
CA THR A 420 23.95 5.12 22.66
C THR A 420 24.40 6.57 22.41
N SER A 421 23.45 7.51 22.43
CA SER A 421 23.75 8.93 22.29
C SER A 421 23.03 9.74 23.38
N LYS A 422 23.63 10.86 23.78
CA LYS A 422 23.01 11.83 24.70
C LYS A 422 22.03 12.77 23.99
N GLU A 423 22.16 12.92 22.68
CA GLU A 423 21.30 13.77 21.85
C GLU A 423 20.49 12.89 20.89
N VAL A 424 19.16 12.99 20.98
CA VAL A 424 18.24 12.39 20.00
C VAL A 424 18.20 13.33 18.80
N MET A 425 18.89 12.99 17.73
CA MET A 425 18.80 13.73 16.47
C MET A 425 17.57 13.26 15.69
N LYS A 426 16.75 14.20 15.20
CA LYS A 426 15.71 13.89 14.19
C LYS A 426 16.38 13.60 12.86
N GLN A 427 16.80 12.36 12.64
CA GLN A 427 17.33 11.93 11.35
C GLN A 427 16.18 11.66 10.38
N ASN A 428 16.41 11.89 9.08
CA ASN A 428 15.56 11.41 7.99
C ASN A 428 14.08 11.87 7.96
N ILE A 429 13.80 13.13 8.33
CA ILE A 429 12.47 13.72 8.12
C ILE A 429 12.15 13.78 6.61
N ILE A 430 11.17 12.97 6.16
CA ILE A 430 10.75 12.89 4.76
C ILE A 430 10.22 14.24 4.26
N ILE A 431 9.22 14.78 4.95
CA ILE A 431 8.63 16.08 4.64
C ILE A 431 8.92 17.04 5.81
N PRO A 432 9.69 18.11 5.60
CA PRO A 432 10.05 19.01 6.69
C PRO A 432 8.79 19.74 7.23
N PRO A 433 8.75 20.07 8.54
CA PRO A 433 7.58 20.68 9.17
C PRO A 433 7.10 21.99 8.52
N GLU A 434 8.00 22.76 7.89
CA GLU A 434 7.61 24.00 7.20
C GLU A 434 6.76 23.74 5.95
N ARG A 435 6.83 22.52 5.40
CA ARG A 435 6.13 22.11 4.17
C ARG A 435 4.90 21.27 4.43
N THR A 436 4.54 20.98 5.68
CA THR A 436 3.42 20.09 6.03
C THR A 436 2.07 20.54 5.43
N GLN A 437 1.89 21.83 5.11
CA GLN A 437 0.65 22.37 4.54
C GLN A 437 0.60 22.36 2.99
N TYR A 438 1.48 21.60 2.33
CA TYR A 438 1.63 21.62 0.87
C TYR A 438 0.34 21.34 0.08
N LEU A 439 -0.53 20.44 0.57
CA LEU A 439 -1.82 20.11 -0.06
C LEU A 439 -2.79 21.28 -0.01
N ARG A 440 -2.77 22.07 1.06
CA ARG A 440 -3.58 23.28 1.15
C ARG A 440 -3.13 24.33 0.14
N ASP A 441 -1.83 24.56 -0.04
CA ASP A 441 -1.39 25.52 -1.06
C ASP A 441 -1.70 25.01 -2.48
N ILE A 442 -1.67 23.69 -2.70
CA ILE A 442 -2.11 23.06 -3.96
C ILE A 442 -3.57 23.42 -4.24
N VAL A 443 -4.44 23.24 -3.25
CA VAL A 443 -5.86 23.56 -3.38
C VAL A 443 -6.07 25.05 -3.62
N GLN A 444 -5.36 25.91 -2.89
CA GLN A 444 -5.41 27.36 -3.10
C GLN A 444 -4.93 27.75 -4.50
N THR A 445 -3.90 27.10 -5.03
CA THR A 445 -3.37 27.35 -6.39
C THR A 445 -4.43 27.07 -7.45
N VAL A 446 -5.13 25.94 -7.34
CA VAL A 446 -6.21 25.57 -8.29
C VAL A 446 -7.39 26.53 -8.16
N LYS A 447 -7.84 26.83 -6.93
CA LYS A 447 -8.95 27.78 -6.69
C LYS A 447 -8.62 29.18 -7.21
N GLN A 448 -7.40 29.68 -7.00
CA GLN A 448 -6.93 30.97 -7.51
C GLN A 448 -6.86 30.99 -9.04
N TYR A 449 -6.41 29.90 -9.67
CA TYR A 449 -6.40 29.78 -11.13
C TYR A 449 -7.82 29.87 -11.72
N LYS A 450 -8.80 29.18 -11.12
CA LYS A 450 -10.20 29.25 -11.56
C LYS A 450 -10.82 30.62 -11.33
N GLN A 451 -10.54 31.24 -10.17
CA GLN A 451 -10.99 32.60 -9.89
C GLN A 451 -10.41 33.59 -10.91
N HIS A 452 -9.11 33.53 -11.18
CA HIS A 452 -8.46 34.36 -12.18
C HIS A 452 -9.08 34.14 -13.57
N THR A 453 -9.33 32.88 -13.94
CA THR A 453 -9.99 32.54 -15.20
C THR A 453 -11.38 33.20 -15.29
N GLU A 454 -12.20 33.10 -14.25
CA GLU A 454 -13.53 33.75 -14.24
C GLU A 454 -13.44 35.27 -14.35
N GLU A 455 -12.53 35.90 -13.62
CA GLU A 455 -12.30 37.35 -13.70
C GLU A 455 -11.93 37.78 -15.12
N GLN A 456 -11.02 37.06 -15.78
CA GLN A 456 -10.59 37.33 -17.14
C GLN A 456 -11.70 37.05 -18.18
N VAL A 457 -12.50 35.99 -17.97
CA VAL A 457 -13.68 35.68 -18.80
C VAL A 457 -14.69 36.83 -18.77
N GLN A 458 -14.96 37.40 -17.59
CA GLN A 458 -15.89 38.53 -17.48
C GLN A 458 -15.35 39.79 -18.18
N VAL A 459 -14.03 40.02 -18.13
CA VAL A 459 -13.39 41.12 -18.88
C VAL A 459 -13.52 40.89 -20.39
N ALA A 460 -13.18 39.69 -20.88
CA ALA A 460 -13.25 39.34 -22.29
C ALA A 460 -14.68 39.44 -22.85
N ARG A 461 -15.68 38.96 -22.10
CA ARG A 461 -17.10 39.07 -22.46
C ARG A 461 -17.55 40.53 -22.59
N LYS A 462 -17.17 41.39 -21.65
CA LYS A 462 -17.49 42.82 -21.72
C LYS A 462 -16.85 43.48 -22.92
N LEU A 463 -15.60 43.14 -23.24
CA LEU A 463 -14.93 43.63 -24.45
C LEU A 463 -15.68 43.21 -25.72
N TYR A 464 -16.09 41.95 -25.82
CA TYR A 464 -16.90 41.44 -26.94
C TYR A 464 -18.23 42.19 -27.08
N GLN A 465 -18.93 42.43 -25.97
CA GLN A 465 -20.20 43.17 -25.95
C GLN A 465 -20.03 44.64 -26.36
N ILE A 466 -18.97 45.30 -25.88
CA ILE A 466 -18.65 46.68 -26.26
C ILE A 466 -18.32 46.75 -27.75
N GLU A 467 -17.50 45.83 -28.27
CA GLU A 467 -17.15 45.76 -29.69
C GLU A 467 -18.40 45.57 -30.57
N GLY A 468 -19.26 44.63 -30.20
CA GLY A 468 -20.53 44.41 -30.90
C GLY A 468 -21.44 45.63 -30.87
N THR A 469 -21.49 46.35 -29.75
CA THR A 469 -22.26 47.60 -29.61
C THR A 469 -21.69 48.70 -30.50
N ILE A 470 -20.37 48.88 -30.50
CA ILE A 470 -19.67 49.84 -31.37
C ILE A 470 -19.98 49.54 -32.85
N ALA A 471 -19.90 48.27 -33.27
CA ALA A 471 -20.21 47.86 -34.63
C ALA A 471 -21.67 48.18 -35.01
N ALA A 472 -22.63 47.83 -34.15
CA ALA A 472 -24.05 48.12 -34.38
C ALA A 472 -24.34 49.63 -34.50
N LEU A 473 -23.71 50.46 -33.67
CA LEU A 473 -23.85 51.92 -33.75
C LEU A 473 -23.23 52.49 -35.04
N LYS A 474 -22.08 51.95 -35.48
CA LYS A 474 -21.45 52.34 -36.76
C LYS A 474 -22.33 51.99 -37.97
N GLU A 475 -23.11 50.90 -37.90
CA GLU A 475 -24.04 50.49 -38.97
C GLU A 475 -25.30 51.37 -39.06
N HIS A 476 -25.79 51.93 -37.95
CA HIS A 476 -27.06 52.69 -37.92
C HIS A 476 -26.91 54.21 -38.19
N GLY A 477 -25.69 54.75 -38.25
CA GLY A 477 -25.36 55.97 -39.00
C GLY A 477 -26.03 57.30 -38.62
N GLN A 478 -26.54 57.49 -37.39
CA GLN A 478 -27.08 58.79 -36.94
C GLN A 478 -26.52 59.21 -35.58
N ASP A 479 -25.92 60.40 -35.50
CA ASP A 479 -25.59 61.19 -34.30
C ASP A 479 -25.09 60.42 -33.05
N THR A 480 -24.17 59.45 -33.26
CA THR A 480 -23.62 58.57 -32.21
C THR A 480 -22.17 58.87 -31.83
N GLU A 481 -21.61 60.00 -32.24
CA GLU A 481 -20.17 60.27 -32.11
C GLU A 481 -19.70 60.33 -30.64
N GLU A 482 -20.49 60.96 -29.76
CA GLU A 482 -20.19 61.01 -28.32
C GLU A 482 -20.28 59.62 -27.67
N ALA A 483 -21.32 58.84 -28.01
CA ALA A 483 -21.50 57.48 -27.51
C ALA A 483 -20.36 56.56 -27.97
N LEU A 484 -19.91 56.69 -29.22
CA LEU A 484 -18.77 55.93 -29.75
C LEU A 484 -17.47 56.28 -29.03
N GLN A 485 -17.20 57.57 -28.76
CA GLN A 485 -16.02 57.97 -28.00
C GLN A 485 -16.02 57.41 -26.57
N GLN A 486 -17.17 57.43 -25.89
CA GLN A 486 -17.31 56.85 -24.55
C GLN A 486 -17.12 55.33 -24.56
N LEU A 487 -17.66 54.64 -25.57
CA LEU A 487 -17.49 53.19 -25.72
C LEU A 487 -16.04 52.80 -26.03
N GLU A 488 -15.36 53.51 -26.93
CA GLU A 488 -13.94 53.27 -27.25
C GLU A 488 -13.04 53.54 -26.04
N ALA A 489 -13.31 54.58 -25.25
CA ALA A 489 -12.60 54.84 -23.99
C ALA A 489 -12.83 53.73 -22.95
N THR A 490 -14.07 53.23 -22.85
CA THR A 490 -14.43 52.11 -21.97
C THR A 490 -13.78 50.81 -22.43
N LYS A 491 -13.73 50.55 -23.74
CA LYS A 491 -13.02 49.43 -24.34
C LYS A 491 -11.54 49.45 -23.97
N ALA A 492 -10.85 50.57 -24.18
CA ALA A 492 -9.44 50.72 -23.82
C ALA A 492 -9.18 50.47 -22.32
N MET A 493 -10.11 50.88 -21.44
CA MET A 493 -10.02 50.58 -20.00
C MET A 493 -10.11 49.08 -19.70
N TYR A 494 -11.00 48.35 -20.38
CA TYR A 494 -11.11 46.89 -20.18
C TYR A 494 -9.98 46.12 -20.86
N GLU A 495 -9.45 46.59 -21.99
CA GLU A 495 -8.29 45.98 -22.64
C GLU A 495 -7.06 45.99 -21.73
N GLN A 496 -6.86 47.04 -20.94
CA GLN A 496 -5.79 47.12 -19.93
C GLN A 496 -5.97 46.13 -18.77
N LYS A 497 -7.20 45.65 -18.52
CA LYS A 497 -7.49 44.67 -17.47
C LYS A 497 -7.31 43.22 -17.95
N LEU A 498 -7.22 43.01 -19.26
CA LEU A 498 -7.03 41.69 -19.85
C LEU A 498 -5.56 41.28 -19.73
N HIS A 499 -5.31 40.14 -19.11
CA HIS A 499 -3.96 39.61 -18.91
C HIS A 499 -3.30 39.30 -20.28
N PRO A 500 -1.98 39.54 -20.45
CA PRO A 500 -1.30 39.30 -21.73
C PRO A 500 -1.48 37.90 -22.31
N GLU A 501 -1.45 36.85 -21.46
CA GLU A 501 -1.72 35.47 -21.91
C GLU A 501 -3.15 35.30 -22.43
N CYS A 502 -4.14 35.92 -21.76
CA CYS A 502 -5.55 35.86 -22.17
C CYS A 502 -5.79 36.60 -23.49
N LYS A 503 -5.13 37.75 -23.66
CA LYS A 503 -5.15 38.50 -24.91
C LYS A 503 -4.55 37.68 -26.06
N ALA A 504 -3.40 37.05 -25.84
CA ALA A 504 -2.76 36.21 -26.85
C ALA A 504 -3.65 35.03 -27.28
N ILE A 505 -4.41 34.42 -26.35
CA ILE A 505 -5.39 33.36 -26.68
C ILE A 505 -6.44 33.88 -27.65
N LEU A 506 -7.03 35.06 -27.39
CA LEU A 506 -8.06 35.65 -28.24
C LEU A 506 -7.51 36.06 -29.60
N ASP A 507 -6.35 36.74 -29.62
CA ASP A 507 -5.68 37.20 -30.84
C ASP A 507 -5.32 36.03 -31.77
N GLN A 508 -4.98 34.86 -31.22
CA GLN A 508 -4.58 33.67 -31.98
C GLN A 508 -5.74 32.71 -32.28
N TRP A 509 -6.97 32.99 -31.83
CA TRP A 509 -8.10 32.06 -31.95
C TRP A 509 -8.44 31.72 -33.41
N GLU A 510 -8.49 32.73 -34.29
CA GLU A 510 -8.77 32.52 -35.72
C GLU A 510 -7.67 31.70 -36.41
N ALA A 511 -6.40 31.94 -36.04
CA ALA A 511 -5.28 31.16 -36.54
C ALA A 511 -5.37 29.70 -36.07
N LYS A 512 -5.75 29.46 -34.80
CA LYS A 512 -5.99 28.11 -34.27
C LYS A 512 -7.14 27.42 -35.01
N LYS A 513 -8.27 28.09 -35.24
CA LYS A 513 -9.38 27.54 -36.04
C LYS A 513 -8.94 27.13 -37.44
N THR A 514 -8.12 27.95 -38.09
CA THR A 514 -7.57 27.67 -39.42
C THR A 514 -6.62 26.48 -39.39
N ALA A 515 -5.75 26.38 -38.38
CA ALA A 515 -4.80 25.28 -38.24
C ALA A 515 -5.48 23.91 -38.08
N TYR A 516 -6.62 23.85 -37.38
CA TYR A 516 -7.39 22.62 -37.15
C TYR A 516 -8.47 22.33 -38.20
N SER A 517 -8.70 23.23 -39.18
CA SER A 517 -9.68 23.03 -40.26
C SER A 517 -9.06 22.54 -41.58
N GLY A 518 -7.73 22.49 -41.68
CA GLY A 518 -7.01 21.97 -42.84
C GLY A 518 -7.07 20.44 -42.97
N ASP A 519 -6.42 19.91 -44.01
CA ASP A 519 -6.31 18.46 -44.22
C ASP A 519 -5.17 17.84 -43.38
N THR A 520 -4.08 18.58 -43.14
CA THR A 520 -2.91 18.11 -42.37
C THR A 520 -2.41 19.15 -41.36
N PHE A 521 -1.73 18.66 -40.32
CA PHE A 521 -1.11 19.46 -39.27
C PHE A 521 0.36 19.05 -39.14
N VAL A 522 1.27 20.01 -39.31
CA VAL A 522 2.72 19.77 -39.24
C VAL A 522 3.23 20.18 -37.87
N MET A 523 3.83 19.24 -37.15
CA MET A 523 4.52 19.48 -35.88
C MET A 523 6.02 19.31 -36.04
N ASN A 524 6.81 20.20 -35.43
CA ASN A 524 8.24 20.00 -35.28
C ASN A 524 8.53 19.39 -33.90
N ILE A 525 8.95 18.12 -33.86
CA ILE A 525 9.34 17.42 -32.64
C ILE A 525 10.82 17.09 -32.72
N ARG A 526 11.64 17.74 -31.89
CA ARG A 526 13.10 17.52 -31.81
C ARG A 526 13.80 17.62 -33.18
N GLY A 527 13.38 18.56 -34.03
CA GLY A 527 13.95 18.78 -35.36
C GLY A 527 13.40 17.86 -36.45
N LYS A 528 12.42 17.01 -36.16
CA LYS A 528 11.69 16.21 -37.15
C LYS A 528 10.30 16.79 -37.39
N GLU A 529 9.97 17.05 -38.65
CA GLU A 529 8.61 17.41 -39.05
C GLU A 529 7.76 16.13 -39.12
N ILE A 530 6.67 16.14 -38.37
CA ILE A 530 5.67 15.07 -38.35
C ILE A 530 4.38 15.67 -38.89
N GLU A 531 4.02 15.26 -40.10
CA GLU A 531 2.75 15.59 -40.72
C GLU A 531 1.66 14.63 -40.24
N THR A 532 0.56 15.18 -39.74
CA THR A 532 -0.59 14.41 -39.22
C THR A 532 -1.84 14.78 -39.99
N GLU A 533 -2.49 13.80 -40.62
CA GLU A 533 -3.82 13.97 -41.21
C GLU A 533 -4.83 14.36 -40.13
N LEU A 534 -5.63 15.39 -40.39
CA LEU A 534 -6.61 15.95 -39.45
C LEU A 534 -8.00 15.33 -39.57
N THR A 535 -8.26 14.57 -40.63
CA THR A 535 -9.56 13.91 -40.85
C THR A 535 -9.39 12.43 -41.14
N THR A 536 -10.41 11.65 -40.80
CA THR A 536 -10.57 10.24 -41.20
C THR A 536 -11.84 10.12 -42.04
N GLU A 537 -11.75 9.59 -43.24
CA GLU A 537 -12.92 9.39 -44.11
C GLU A 537 -13.71 8.15 -43.70
N SER A 538 -15.02 8.30 -43.49
CA SER A 538 -15.92 7.18 -43.19
C SER A 538 -16.35 6.44 -44.47
N LEU A 539 -16.94 5.24 -44.32
CA LEU A 539 -17.50 4.50 -45.46
C LEU A 539 -18.58 5.27 -46.23
N ALA A 540 -19.22 6.27 -45.61
CA ALA A 540 -20.20 7.15 -46.25
C ALA A 540 -19.57 8.36 -46.95
N GLY A 541 -18.24 8.48 -46.99
CA GLY A 541 -17.51 9.60 -47.56
C GLY A 541 -17.46 10.85 -46.66
N LEU A 542 -17.81 10.73 -45.38
CA LEU A 542 -17.73 11.86 -44.43
C LEU A 542 -16.31 12.00 -43.90
N LYS A 543 -15.72 13.20 -44.02
CA LYS A 543 -14.45 13.55 -43.38
C LYS A 543 -14.67 13.83 -41.90
N ILE A 544 -14.38 12.87 -41.04
CA ILE A 544 -14.51 12.99 -39.58
C ILE A 544 -13.25 13.67 -39.02
N PRO A 545 -13.33 14.85 -38.39
CA PRO A 545 -12.18 15.53 -37.82
C PRO A 545 -11.67 14.83 -36.55
N LYS A 546 -10.34 14.76 -36.41
CA LYS A 546 -9.68 14.24 -35.21
C LYS A 546 -9.89 15.13 -34.00
N VAL A 547 -9.82 16.45 -34.16
CA VAL A 547 -10.05 17.42 -33.10
C VAL A 547 -11.10 18.43 -33.58
N VAL A 548 -12.17 18.59 -32.81
CA VAL A 548 -13.24 19.56 -33.10
C VAL A 548 -13.11 20.76 -32.15
N LEU A 549 -13.10 21.96 -32.73
CA LEU A 549 -13.12 23.21 -31.96
C LEU A 549 -14.56 23.70 -31.75
N PRO A 550 -14.85 24.36 -30.61
CA PRO A 550 -16.14 24.99 -30.39
C PRO A 550 -16.37 26.15 -31.36
N LYS A 551 -17.65 26.40 -31.67
CA LYS A 551 -18.08 27.48 -32.57
C LYS A 551 -18.51 28.74 -31.81
N PHE A 552 -17.91 29.00 -30.65
CA PHE A 552 -18.23 30.15 -29.83
C PHE A 552 -17.86 31.46 -30.54
N ALA A 553 -18.71 32.48 -30.35
CA ALA A 553 -18.46 33.84 -30.79
C ALA A 553 -18.08 34.76 -29.63
N ASP A 554 -18.70 34.56 -28.45
CA ASP A 554 -18.37 35.29 -27.23
C ASP A 554 -16.91 35.05 -26.82
N TRP A 555 -16.13 36.13 -26.72
CA TRP A 555 -14.74 36.07 -26.27
C TRP A 555 -14.62 35.53 -24.85
N GLY A 556 -15.65 35.72 -24.01
CA GLY A 556 -15.72 35.11 -22.69
C GLY A 556 -15.71 33.58 -22.74
N GLU A 557 -16.55 32.97 -23.57
CA GLU A 557 -16.61 31.50 -23.72
C GLU A 557 -15.37 30.92 -24.41
N ILE A 558 -14.83 31.63 -25.40
CA ILE A 558 -13.55 31.22 -26.04
C ILE A 558 -12.44 31.16 -25.00
N LEU A 559 -12.35 32.18 -24.14
CA LEU A 559 -11.33 32.26 -23.10
C LEU A 559 -11.55 31.21 -22.01
N ARG A 560 -12.79 31.05 -21.53
CA ARG A 560 -13.16 30.01 -20.54
C ARG A 560 -12.72 28.63 -21.02
N TRP A 561 -13.13 28.27 -22.24
CA TRP A 561 -12.79 26.97 -22.84
C TRP A 561 -11.28 26.80 -23.02
N SER A 562 -10.58 27.83 -23.51
CA SER A 562 -9.14 27.77 -23.75
C SER A 562 -8.31 27.68 -22.47
N MET A 563 -8.81 28.23 -21.36
CA MET A 563 -8.14 28.18 -20.05
C MET A 563 -8.50 26.92 -19.28
N LEU A 564 -9.73 26.41 -19.34
CA LEU A 564 -10.14 25.26 -18.52
C LEU A 564 -10.00 23.91 -19.23
N GLU A 565 -10.10 23.87 -20.55
CA GLU A 565 -10.10 22.61 -21.30
C GLU A 565 -9.06 22.54 -22.42
N ASN A 566 -9.03 23.56 -23.27
CA ASN A 566 -8.20 23.72 -24.47
C ASN A 566 -8.21 22.50 -25.41
N VAL A 567 -7.48 22.58 -26.53
CA VAL A 567 -7.22 21.40 -27.37
C VAL A 567 -6.25 20.44 -26.68
N PRO A 568 -6.28 19.13 -27.02
CA PRO A 568 -5.22 18.22 -26.62
C PRO A 568 -3.82 18.78 -26.93
N GLY A 569 -2.87 18.57 -26.04
CA GLY A 569 -1.49 19.06 -26.18
C GLY A 569 -1.26 20.52 -25.81
N SER A 570 -2.28 21.25 -25.37
CA SER A 570 -2.16 22.64 -24.88
C SER A 570 -2.58 22.75 -23.42
N PHE A 571 -1.92 23.61 -22.63
CA PHE A 571 -2.27 23.85 -21.22
C PHE A 571 -3.76 24.25 -21.07
N PRO A 572 -4.49 23.72 -20.06
CA PRO A 572 -4.06 22.85 -18.96
C PRO A 572 -4.14 21.34 -19.27
N PHE A 573 -4.05 20.96 -20.54
CA PHE A 573 -3.97 19.56 -21.01
C PHE A 573 -5.17 18.69 -20.61
N THR A 574 -6.31 19.29 -20.27
CA THR A 574 -7.52 18.60 -19.82
C THR A 574 -7.95 17.53 -20.82
N ALA A 575 -7.91 17.83 -22.12
CA ALA A 575 -8.29 16.90 -23.19
C ALA A 575 -7.16 15.93 -23.63
N GLY A 576 -5.98 16.00 -23.02
CA GLY A 576 -4.83 15.14 -23.35
C GLY A 576 -3.51 15.92 -23.40
N VAL A 577 -2.40 15.23 -23.09
CA VAL A 577 -1.06 15.85 -23.02
C VAL A 577 -0.33 15.94 -24.36
N PHE A 578 -0.84 15.30 -25.40
CA PHE A 578 -0.30 15.33 -26.75
C PHE A 578 -1.34 15.90 -27.73
N PRO A 579 -0.92 16.62 -28.78
CA PRO A 579 -1.86 17.19 -29.76
C PRO A 579 -2.71 16.15 -30.49
N PHE A 580 -2.12 14.97 -30.76
CA PHE A 580 -2.79 13.84 -31.40
C PHE A 580 -2.29 12.52 -30.79
N LYS A 581 -3.09 11.46 -30.91
CA LYS A 581 -2.70 10.08 -30.58
C LYS A 581 -1.58 9.61 -31.53
N ARG A 582 -0.69 8.74 -31.04
CA ARG A 582 0.43 8.20 -31.85
C ARG A 582 -0.09 7.27 -32.95
N LYS A 583 0.41 7.46 -34.17
CA LYS A 583 0.20 6.54 -35.29
C LYS A 583 1.14 5.34 -35.13
N GLY A 584 0.61 4.12 -35.21
CA GLY A 584 1.41 2.87 -35.15
C GLY A 584 1.78 2.38 -33.74
N GLU A 585 1.48 3.15 -32.70
CA GLU A 585 1.71 2.74 -31.31
C GLU A 585 0.40 2.87 -30.51
N ASP A 586 -0.44 1.84 -30.59
CA ASP A 586 -1.67 1.76 -29.81
C ASP A 586 -1.33 1.78 -28.30
N PRO A 587 -2.21 2.32 -27.43
CA PRO A 587 -2.00 2.35 -25.98
C PRO A 587 -2.01 0.96 -25.33
N LYS A 588 -2.18 -0.10 -26.12
CA LYS A 588 -2.20 -1.50 -25.72
C LYS A 588 -0.97 -1.83 -24.88
N ARG A 589 -1.21 -2.28 -23.65
CA ARG A 589 -0.20 -2.84 -22.75
C ARG A 589 -0.86 -3.93 -21.90
N GLN A 590 -0.62 -5.19 -22.26
CA GLN A 590 -1.22 -6.33 -21.57
C GLN A 590 -0.30 -6.84 -20.46
N PHE A 591 -0.87 -7.08 -19.28
CA PHE A 591 -0.20 -7.76 -18.19
C PHE A 591 0.04 -9.22 -18.58
N ALA A 592 1.26 -9.69 -18.36
CA ALA A 592 1.62 -11.08 -18.49
C ALA A 592 2.69 -11.45 -17.45
N GLY A 593 2.57 -12.65 -16.92
CA GLY A 593 3.48 -13.19 -15.91
C GLY A 593 2.87 -14.45 -15.36
N GLU A 594 3.51 -15.58 -15.60
CA GLU A 594 3.08 -16.87 -15.06
C GLU A 594 4.24 -17.88 -15.14
N GLY A 595 4.43 -18.65 -14.07
CA GLY A 595 5.40 -19.74 -14.02
C GLY A 595 6.84 -19.25 -14.13
N THR A 596 7.62 -19.91 -15.00
CA THR A 596 9.05 -19.63 -15.20
C THR A 596 9.30 -18.38 -16.04
N PRO A 597 10.50 -17.77 -15.92
CA PRO A 597 10.94 -16.68 -16.80
C PRO A 597 10.77 -17.01 -18.30
N GLU A 598 11.10 -18.25 -18.68
CA GLU A 598 11.01 -18.73 -20.06
C GLU A 598 9.56 -18.87 -20.55
N ARG A 599 8.63 -19.33 -19.70
CA ARG A 599 7.19 -19.38 -20.04
C ARG A 599 6.62 -17.98 -20.27
N THR A 600 6.94 -17.06 -19.37
CA THR A 600 6.52 -15.67 -19.50
C THR A 600 7.16 -14.98 -20.71
N ASN A 601 8.43 -15.27 -21.00
CA ASN A 601 9.09 -14.78 -22.22
C ASN A 601 8.38 -15.24 -23.49
N ARG A 602 8.02 -16.53 -23.60
CA ARG A 602 7.21 -17.04 -24.73
C ARG A 602 5.89 -16.30 -24.88
N ARG A 603 5.23 -16.00 -23.75
CA ARG A 603 3.98 -15.22 -23.72
C ARG A 603 4.19 -13.78 -24.22
N PHE A 604 5.26 -13.11 -23.83
CA PHE A 604 5.59 -11.78 -24.36
C PHE A 604 5.81 -11.78 -25.86
N HIS A 605 6.54 -12.77 -26.39
CA HIS A 605 6.74 -12.91 -27.84
C HIS A 605 5.43 -13.17 -28.57
N TYR A 606 4.53 -13.99 -28.01
CA TYR A 606 3.20 -14.23 -28.56
C TYR A 606 2.35 -12.95 -28.60
N LEU A 607 2.23 -12.23 -27.48
CA LEU A 607 1.36 -11.06 -27.34
C LEU A 607 1.79 -9.86 -28.19
N SER A 608 3.09 -9.80 -28.51
CA SER A 608 3.69 -8.69 -29.23
C SER A 608 4.12 -9.06 -30.65
N LYS A 609 3.89 -10.28 -31.13
CA LYS A 609 4.40 -10.79 -32.41
C LYS A 609 4.10 -9.86 -33.60
N ASP A 610 2.87 -9.36 -33.66
CA ASP A 610 2.35 -8.57 -34.78
C ASP A 610 2.47 -7.04 -34.55
N ASP A 611 3.01 -6.62 -33.40
CA ASP A 611 3.15 -5.20 -33.05
C ASP A 611 4.53 -4.66 -33.45
N GLU A 612 4.59 -3.50 -34.12
CA GLU A 612 5.87 -2.81 -34.43
C GLU A 612 6.54 -2.27 -33.15
N ALA A 613 5.74 -1.86 -32.16
CA ALA A 613 6.21 -1.39 -30.85
C ALA A 613 5.96 -2.46 -29.77
N LYS A 614 7.03 -2.86 -29.06
CA LYS A 614 6.98 -3.90 -28.03
C LYS A 614 6.74 -3.27 -26.66
N ARG A 615 5.48 -3.29 -26.20
CA ARG A 615 5.07 -2.71 -24.90
C ARG A 615 4.71 -3.80 -23.90
N LEU A 616 5.71 -4.24 -23.14
CA LEU A 616 5.59 -5.37 -22.22
C LEU A 616 5.10 -4.90 -20.83
N SER A 617 4.33 -5.72 -20.14
CA SER A 617 3.91 -5.46 -18.75
C SER A 617 4.03 -6.72 -17.92
N THR A 618 4.94 -6.71 -16.96
CA THR A 618 5.33 -7.89 -16.19
C THR A 618 4.59 -7.94 -14.87
N ALA A 619 3.92 -9.07 -14.61
CA ALA A 619 3.35 -9.43 -13.32
C ALA A 619 4.25 -10.46 -12.63
N PHE A 620 4.67 -10.21 -11.39
CA PHE A 620 5.51 -11.14 -10.64
C PHE A 620 4.68 -12.00 -9.70
N ASP A 621 5.16 -13.22 -9.42
CA ASP A 621 4.51 -14.09 -8.44
C ASP A 621 4.56 -13.49 -7.03
N SER A 622 3.69 -13.96 -6.14
CA SER A 622 3.63 -13.41 -4.78
C SER A 622 4.96 -13.56 -4.02
N VAL A 623 5.74 -14.61 -4.31
CA VAL A 623 7.05 -14.83 -3.69
C VAL A 623 8.02 -13.69 -4.03
N THR A 624 8.12 -13.35 -5.32
CA THR A 624 8.92 -12.23 -5.83
C THR A 624 8.38 -10.89 -5.34
N LEU A 625 7.05 -10.69 -5.33
CA LEU A 625 6.43 -9.44 -4.86
C LEU A 625 6.81 -9.09 -3.41
N TYR A 626 7.05 -10.11 -2.59
CA TYR A 626 7.45 -9.96 -1.19
C TYR A 626 8.96 -10.06 -0.94
N GLY A 627 9.76 -10.10 -2.02
CA GLY A 627 11.22 -10.07 -1.93
C GLY A 627 11.82 -11.36 -1.38
N GLU A 628 11.14 -12.49 -1.50
CA GLU A 628 11.60 -13.79 -1.03
C GLU A 628 12.11 -14.66 -2.19
N ASP A 629 12.90 -15.68 -1.84
CA ASP A 629 13.35 -16.71 -2.76
C ASP A 629 12.38 -17.92 -2.75
N PRO A 630 12.23 -18.66 -3.87
CA PRO A 630 11.46 -19.90 -3.89
C PRO A 630 12.05 -20.97 -2.96
N ASP A 631 11.19 -21.69 -2.23
CA ASP A 631 11.57 -22.68 -1.21
C ASP A 631 10.62 -23.90 -1.25
N TYR A 632 11.05 -25.04 -0.70
CA TYR A 632 10.24 -26.24 -0.51
C TYR A 632 9.22 -26.13 0.63
N ARG A 633 9.33 -25.12 1.50
CA ARG A 633 8.33 -24.88 2.55
C ARG A 633 6.93 -24.76 1.90
N PRO A 634 5.92 -25.54 2.28
CA PRO A 634 4.69 -25.67 1.49
C PRO A 634 3.95 -24.36 1.21
N ASP A 635 3.94 -23.43 2.17
CA ASP A 635 3.31 -22.12 2.05
C ASP A 635 4.05 -21.15 1.11
N ILE A 636 5.33 -21.40 0.80
CA ILE A 636 6.10 -20.72 -0.26
C ILE A 636 5.96 -21.51 -1.57
N TYR A 637 6.24 -22.81 -1.53
CA TYR A 637 6.25 -23.71 -2.69
C TYR A 637 4.94 -23.65 -3.48
N GLY A 638 3.81 -23.68 -2.76
CA GLY A 638 2.47 -23.58 -3.36
C GLY A 638 2.27 -22.31 -4.19
N LYS A 639 3.04 -21.25 -3.94
CA LYS A 639 2.91 -19.91 -4.55
C LYS A 639 3.97 -19.59 -5.60
N VAL A 640 5.00 -20.42 -5.75
CA VAL A 640 6.09 -20.19 -6.72
C VAL A 640 5.53 -20.26 -8.15
N GLY A 641 5.63 -19.16 -8.89
CA GLY A 641 5.13 -19.02 -10.26
C GLY A 641 3.61 -18.96 -10.39
N GLU A 642 2.86 -18.90 -9.28
CA GLU A 642 1.41 -18.70 -9.31
C GLU A 642 1.08 -17.22 -9.46
N SER A 643 0.05 -16.91 -10.26
CA SER A 643 -0.45 -15.54 -10.48
C SER A 643 0.59 -14.54 -10.99
N GLY A 644 1.75 -15.01 -11.44
CA GLY A 644 2.88 -14.16 -11.82
C GLY A 644 4.14 -14.96 -12.18
N VAL A 645 5.14 -14.29 -12.73
CA VAL A 645 6.44 -14.90 -13.03
C VAL A 645 7.35 -14.93 -11.80
N SER A 646 8.03 -16.05 -11.56
CA SER A 646 8.99 -16.19 -10.47
C SER A 646 10.38 -15.67 -10.85
N ILE A 647 10.85 -14.61 -10.21
CA ILE A 647 12.16 -13.97 -10.47
C ILE A 647 12.89 -13.75 -9.16
N CYS A 648 13.98 -14.49 -8.94
CA CYS A 648 14.77 -14.40 -7.71
C CYS A 648 16.25 -14.07 -7.94
N THR A 649 16.72 -14.07 -9.20
CA THR A 649 18.12 -13.81 -9.55
C THR A 649 18.24 -12.94 -10.80
N LEU A 650 19.42 -12.34 -11.01
CA LEU A 650 19.73 -11.64 -12.26
C LEU A 650 19.67 -12.57 -13.49
N ASP A 651 20.04 -13.84 -13.34
CA ASP A 651 19.96 -14.83 -14.43
C ASP A 651 18.51 -15.05 -14.89
N ASP A 652 17.55 -15.06 -13.96
CA ASP A 652 16.12 -15.16 -14.27
C ASP A 652 15.61 -13.92 -15.01
N MET A 653 16.05 -12.72 -14.60
CA MET A 653 15.68 -11.47 -15.27
C MET A 653 16.17 -11.42 -16.73
N LYS A 654 17.38 -11.94 -16.99
CA LYS A 654 17.93 -12.07 -18.35
C LYS A 654 17.08 -12.99 -19.21
N LYS A 655 16.69 -14.15 -18.68
CA LYS A 655 15.81 -15.11 -19.38
C LYS A 655 14.44 -14.52 -19.69
N LEU A 656 13.88 -13.75 -18.76
CA LEU A 656 12.57 -13.11 -18.92
C LEU A 656 12.49 -12.20 -20.15
N TYR A 657 13.54 -11.41 -20.42
CA TYR A 657 13.57 -10.47 -21.53
C TYR A 657 14.46 -10.90 -22.70
N ALA A 658 14.86 -12.17 -22.75
CA ALA A 658 15.63 -12.71 -23.85
C ALA A 658 14.93 -12.49 -25.21
N GLY A 659 15.67 -11.98 -26.19
CA GLY A 659 15.17 -11.66 -27.53
C GLY A 659 14.48 -10.29 -27.68
N PHE A 660 14.34 -9.51 -26.60
CA PHE A 660 13.90 -8.12 -26.67
C PHE A 660 15.08 -7.17 -26.44
N ASP A 661 15.35 -6.29 -27.41
CA ASP A 661 16.30 -5.19 -27.23
C ASP A 661 15.68 -4.12 -26.31
N LEU A 662 16.18 -4.03 -25.08
CA LEU A 662 15.69 -3.12 -24.05
C LEU A 662 16.08 -1.65 -24.29
N CYS A 663 17.06 -1.40 -25.16
CA CYS A 663 17.48 -0.06 -25.58
C CYS A 663 16.80 0.40 -26.88
N ALA A 664 16.06 -0.49 -27.57
CA ALA A 664 15.35 -0.13 -28.78
C ALA A 664 14.32 0.99 -28.50
N PRO A 665 14.24 2.02 -29.36
CA PRO A 665 13.30 3.11 -29.17
C PRO A 665 11.84 2.67 -29.29
N SER A 666 11.54 1.49 -29.83
CA SER A 666 10.19 0.92 -29.93
C SER A 666 9.86 -0.11 -28.84
N THR A 667 10.79 -0.39 -27.92
CA THR A 667 10.58 -1.31 -26.79
C THR A 667 10.37 -0.51 -25.50
N SER A 668 9.41 -0.93 -24.68
CA SER A 668 9.20 -0.35 -23.35
C SER A 668 8.63 -1.39 -22.40
N VAL A 669 9.34 -1.62 -21.30
CA VAL A 669 8.96 -2.62 -20.28
C VAL A 669 8.36 -1.93 -19.06
N SER A 670 7.18 -2.37 -18.64
CA SER A 670 6.58 -1.98 -17.36
C SER A 670 6.68 -3.14 -16.39
N MET A 671 7.14 -2.89 -15.16
CA MET A 671 7.29 -3.92 -14.12
C MET A 671 6.45 -3.53 -12.90
N THR A 672 5.46 -4.35 -12.59
CA THR A 672 4.53 -4.13 -11.47
C THR A 672 5.11 -4.74 -10.20
N ILE A 673 6.00 -4.00 -9.54
CA ILE A 673 6.68 -4.39 -8.32
C ILE A 673 6.76 -3.19 -7.37
N ASN A 674 6.62 -3.42 -6.06
CA ASN A 674 6.60 -2.35 -5.05
C ASN A 674 7.66 -2.57 -3.96
N GLY A 675 7.44 -3.48 -3.01
CA GLY A 675 8.34 -3.72 -1.87
C GLY A 675 9.83 -3.87 -2.26
N PRO A 676 10.19 -4.86 -3.09
CA PRO A 676 11.56 -5.05 -3.56
C PRO A 676 11.84 -4.35 -4.90
N ALA A 677 11.07 -3.33 -5.26
CA ALA A 677 11.24 -2.61 -6.54
C ALA A 677 12.66 -2.11 -6.80
N PRO A 678 13.42 -1.57 -5.82
CA PRO A 678 14.81 -1.18 -6.03
C PRO A 678 15.69 -2.36 -6.48
N ILE A 679 15.48 -3.55 -5.91
CA ILE A 679 16.26 -4.75 -6.21
C ILE A 679 15.95 -5.24 -7.62
N ILE A 680 14.66 -5.36 -7.96
CA ILE A 680 14.19 -5.79 -9.28
C ILE A 680 14.59 -4.79 -10.38
N LEU A 681 14.55 -3.48 -10.09
CA LEU A 681 15.01 -2.45 -11.02
C LEU A 681 16.52 -2.57 -11.27
N ALA A 682 17.33 -2.82 -10.25
CA ALA A 682 18.76 -3.04 -10.41
C ALA A 682 19.05 -4.30 -11.26
N MET A 683 18.27 -5.38 -11.09
CA MET A 683 18.36 -6.56 -11.96
C MET A 683 18.00 -6.23 -13.42
N PHE A 684 16.96 -5.43 -13.65
CA PHE A 684 16.53 -5.02 -14.98
C PHE A 684 17.57 -4.13 -15.68
N LEU A 685 18.12 -3.12 -14.98
CA LEU A 685 19.15 -2.24 -15.55
C LEU A 685 20.43 -3.01 -15.86
N ASN A 686 20.86 -3.95 -15.00
CA ASN A 686 21.97 -4.84 -15.31
C ASN A 686 21.68 -5.75 -16.51
N THR A 687 20.44 -6.24 -16.65
CA THR A 687 20.03 -7.01 -17.84
C THR A 687 20.16 -6.18 -19.12
N ALA A 688 19.73 -4.92 -19.11
CA ALA A 688 19.88 -4.03 -20.26
C ALA A 688 21.35 -3.73 -20.58
N ILE A 689 22.19 -3.53 -19.55
CA ILE A 689 23.64 -3.30 -19.72
C ILE A 689 24.30 -4.53 -20.34
N ASP A 690 24.01 -5.71 -19.80
CA ASP A 690 24.60 -6.97 -20.27
C ASP A 690 24.21 -7.25 -21.72
N GLN A 691 22.97 -6.95 -22.14
CA GLN A 691 22.57 -7.06 -23.55
C GLN A 691 23.45 -6.21 -24.49
N GLN A 692 23.80 -4.98 -24.09
CA GLN A 692 24.63 -4.09 -24.91
C GLN A 692 26.11 -4.51 -24.87
N VAL A 693 26.58 -5.06 -23.74
CA VAL A 693 27.91 -5.67 -23.66
C VAL A 693 28.02 -6.90 -24.56
N GLU A 694 27.02 -7.78 -24.56
CA GLU A 694 26.94 -8.94 -25.44
C GLU A 694 26.82 -8.54 -26.91
N ALA A 695 26.11 -7.44 -27.24
CA ALA A 695 26.09 -6.87 -28.58
C ALA A 695 27.48 -6.40 -29.01
N PHE A 696 28.17 -5.63 -28.15
CA PHE A 696 29.53 -5.19 -28.40
C PHE A 696 30.50 -6.36 -28.63
N GLN A 697 30.44 -7.39 -27.78
CA GLN A 697 31.28 -8.58 -27.90
C GLN A 697 31.03 -9.33 -29.22
N ARG A 698 29.77 -9.45 -29.65
CA ARG A 698 29.42 -10.07 -30.95
C ARG A 698 29.88 -9.24 -32.14
N GLU A 699 29.88 -7.91 -32.03
CA GLU A 699 30.29 -7.02 -33.11
C GLU A 699 31.81 -6.85 -33.23
N ASN A 700 32.54 -7.00 -32.11
CA ASN A 700 33.99 -6.70 -32.03
C ASN A 700 34.86 -7.93 -31.74
N ASP A 701 34.27 -9.11 -31.50
CA ASP A 701 34.94 -10.37 -31.15
C ASP A 701 35.89 -10.27 -29.95
N ARG A 702 35.61 -9.38 -29.00
CA ARG A 702 36.39 -9.17 -27.76
C ARG A 702 35.55 -8.58 -26.64
N VAL A 703 36.04 -8.68 -25.40
CA VAL A 703 35.49 -7.97 -24.26
C VAL A 703 35.77 -6.45 -24.35
N PRO A 704 34.86 -5.59 -23.87
CA PRO A 704 35.12 -4.15 -23.78
C PRO A 704 36.22 -3.85 -22.75
N SER A 705 37.00 -2.80 -22.98
CA SER A 705 37.87 -2.23 -21.96
C SER A 705 37.05 -1.57 -20.84
N GLU A 706 37.68 -1.19 -19.73
CA GLU A 706 36.99 -0.49 -18.64
C GLU A 706 36.34 0.83 -19.10
N GLU A 707 37.03 1.59 -19.95
CA GLU A 707 36.51 2.83 -20.53
C GLU A 707 35.32 2.58 -21.45
N GLU A 708 35.40 1.56 -22.32
CA GLU A 708 34.30 1.17 -23.21
C GLU A 708 33.09 0.64 -22.42
N LEU A 709 33.32 -0.10 -21.34
CA LEU A 709 32.27 -0.61 -20.48
C LEU A 709 31.54 0.52 -19.75
N ALA A 710 32.28 1.51 -19.24
CA ALA A 710 31.69 2.70 -18.62
C ALA A 710 30.82 3.48 -19.62
N ASP A 711 31.31 3.61 -20.85
CA ASP A 711 30.59 4.23 -21.96
C ASP A 711 29.31 3.48 -22.35
N ILE A 712 29.39 2.14 -22.47
CA ILE A 712 28.24 1.28 -22.75
C ILE A 712 27.20 1.43 -21.63
N LYS A 713 27.62 1.38 -20.37
CA LYS A 713 26.74 1.54 -19.21
C LYS A 713 26.03 2.90 -19.25
N ALA A 714 26.77 4.00 -19.45
CA ALA A 714 26.20 5.34 -19.51
C ALA A 714 25.18 5.50 -20.66
N ARG A 715 25.50 5.01 -21.86
CA ARG A 715 24.58 5.05 -23.02
C ARG A 715 23.34 4.19 -22.80
N THR A 716 23.50 3.01 -22.22
CA THR A 716 22.38 2.10 -21.91
C THR A 716 21.39 2.77 -20.94
N LEU A 717 21.90 3.31 -19.83
CA LEU A 717 21.09 3.97 -18.80
C LEU A 717 20.35 5.21 -19.34
N ALA A 718 20.98 5.97 -20.24
CA ALA A 718 20.34 7.13 -20.87
C ALA A 718 19.26 6.77 -21.92
N THR A 719 19.30 5.55 -22.47
CA THR A 719 18.43 5.14 -23.59
C THR A 719 17.28 4.24 -23.16
N VAL A 720 17.49 3.35 -22.18
CA VAL A 720 16.53 2.35 -21.71
C VAL A 720 15.16 2.96 -21.41
N ARG A 721 14.09 2.27 -21.84
CA ARG A 721 12.71 2.75 -21.75
C ARG A 721 11.86 1.81 -20.91
N GLY A 722 11.13 2.35 -19.95
CA GLY A 722 10.22 1.54 -19.15
C GLY A 722 9.65 2.25 -17.94
N THR A 723 8.99 1.48 -17.09
CA THR A 723 8.34 1.95 -15.87
C THR A 723 8.52 0.89 -14.80
N VAL A 724 8.94 1.31 -13.61
CA VAL A 724 8.76 0.51 -12.39
C VAL A 724 7.60 1.12 -11.60
N GLN A 725 6.77 0.28 -10.98
CA GLN A 725 5.61 0.79 -10.25
C GLN A 725 6.01 1.51 -8.96
N ALA A 726 6.62 0.81 -8.00
CA ALA A 726 7.38 1.37 -6.88
C ALA A 726 6.69 2.50 -6.07
N ASP A 727 5.36 2.54 -6.04
CA ASP A 727 4.61 3.49 -5.22
C ASP A 727 4.38 2.87 -3.85
N ILE A 728 5.17 3.31 -2.87
CA ILE A 728 5.18 2.83 -1.48
C ILE A 728 4.00 3.41 -0.69
N LEU A 729 3.54 4.62 -1.02
CA LEU A 729 2.47 5.28 -0.27
C LEU A 729 1.15 4.54 -0.42
N LYS A 730 0.84 4.03 -1.62
CA LYS A 730 -0.35 3.18 -1.82
C LYS A 730 -0.26 1.83 -1.09
N GLU A 731 0.94 1.34 -0.76
CA GLU A 731 1.12 0.02 -0.16
C GLU A 731 0.54 0.00 1.26
N ASP A 732 0.83 1.03 2.05
CA ASP A 732 0.26 1.16 3.39
C ASP A 732 -1.22 1.54 3.36
N GLN A 733 -1.67 2.24 2.30
CA GLN A 733 -3.05 2.70 2.15
C GLN A 733 -4.01 1.60 1.68
N GLY A 734 -3.63 0.76 0.70
CA GLY A 734 -4.57 -0.16 0.05
C GLY A 734 -4.03 -1.50 -0.47
N GLN A 735 -2.76 -1.60 -0.90
CA GLN A 735 -2.26 -2.85 -1.52
C GLN A 735 -1.60 -3.85 -0.55
N ASN A 736 -1.05 -3.37 0.57
CA ASN A 736 -0.47 -4.19 1.63
C ASN A 736 0.69 -5.12 1.20
N THR A 737 1.49 -4.75 0.18
CA THR A 737 2.72 -5.47 -0.23
C THR A 737 3.99 -4.74 0.22
N CYS A 738 3.88 -3.83 1.17
CA CYS A 738 5.06 -3.20 1.78
C CYS A 738 5.84 -4.22 2.61
N ILE A 739 7.12 -4.40 2.27
CA ILE A 739 8.01 -5.31 2.99
C ILE A 739 9.04 -4.59 3.84
N PHE A 740 9.31 -3.33 3.51
CA PHE A 740 10.18 -2.45 4.29
C PHE A 740 9.39 -1.37 5.03
N SER A 741 9.94 -0.78 6.10
CA SER A 741 9.30 0.38 6.75
C SER A 741 9.09 1.50 5.74
N THR A 742 7.97 2.23 5.86
CA THR A 742 7.58 3.26 4.88
C THR A 742 8.68 4.30 4.68
N GLU A 743 9.36 4.70 5.76
CA GLU A 743 10.49 5.62 5.71
C GLU A 743 11.69 5.06 4.95
N PHE A 744 12.09 3.82 5.24
CA PHE A 744 13.21 3.16 4.57
C PHE A 744 12.92 2.94 3.08
N ALA A 745 11.70 2.52 2.75
CA ALA A 745 11.25 2.36 1.38
C ALA A 745 11.22 3.69 0.61
N LEU A 746 10.72 4.78 1.22
CA LEU A 746 10.77 6.12 0.61
C LEU A 746 12.21 6.62 0.43
N ARG A 747 13.12 6.33 1.37
CA ARG A 747 14.55 6.59 1.21
C ARG A 747 15.11 5.92 -0.03
N MET A 748 14.88 4.61 -0.20
CA MET A 748 15.32 3.89 -1.40
C MET A 748 14.71 4.47 -2.69
N MET A 749 13.45 4.93 -2.65
CA MET A 749 12.83 5.61 -3.79
C MET A 749 13.51 6.93 -4.16
N GLY A 750 13.94 7.71 -3.16
CA GLY A 750 14.74 8.90 -3.41
C GLY A 750 16.15 8.56 -3.92
N ASP A 751 16.73 7.45 -3.47
CA ASP A 751 18.06 7.00 -3.92
C ASP A 751 18.04 6.54 -5.40
N ILE A 752 16.98 5.86 -5.82
CA ILE A 752 16.70 5.56 -7.24
C ILE A 752 16.62 6.86 -8.05
N GLN A 753 15.82 7.83 -7.57
CA GLN A 753 15.61 9.07 -8.29
C GLN A 753 16.90 9.90 -8.40
N GLN A 754 17.71 9.94 -7.33
CA GLN A 754 19.02 10.60 -7.36
C GLN A 754 19.94 9.92 -8.39
N TYR A 755 20.02 8.58 -8.36
CA TYR A 755 20.80 7.82 -9.33
C TYR A 755 20.35 8.09 -10.78
N PHE A 756 19.04 8.20 -11.01
CA PHE A 756 18.49 8.53 -12.33
C PHE A 756 18.91 9.91 -12.81
N ILE A 757 18.98 10.90 -11.93
CA ILE A 757 19.44 12.26 -12.26
C ILE A 757 20.93 12.22 -12.60
N ASP A 758 21.74 11.65 -11.71
CA ASP A 758 23.20 11.60 -11.80
C ASP A 758 23.67 10.84 -13.07
N HIS A 759 22.93 9.80 -13.47
CA HIS A 759 23.24 8.98 -14.65
C HIS A 759 22.34 9.26 -15.87
N HIS A 760 21.57 10.36 -15.85
CA HIS A 760 20.72 10.81 -16.96
C HIS A 760 19.71 9.77 -17.49
N VAL A 761 19.11 8.97 -16.60
CA VAL A 761 18.04 8.01 -16.90
C VAL A 761 16.72 8.77 -17.15
N ARG A 762 16.55 9.30 -18.36
CA ARG A 762 15.45 10.22 -18.74
C ARG A 762 14.23 9.57 -19.38
N ASN A 763 14.35 8.28 -19.68
CA ASN A 763 13.41 7.50 -20.47
C ASN A 763 12.72 6.39 -19.66
N TYR A 764 13.10 6.25 -18.40
CA TYR A 764 12.54 5.29 -17.46
C TYR A 764 11.78 6.02 -16.35
N TYR A 765 10.54 5.61 -16.09
CA TYR A 765 9.74 6.16 -15.00
C TYR A 765 10.13 5.45 -13.70
N SER A 766 10.66 6.23 -12.74
CA SER A 766 11.14 5.75 -11.44
C SER A 766 10.00 5.37 -10.50
N VAL A 767 8.82 5.93 -10.70
CA VAL A 767 7.61 5.63 -9.93
C VAL A 767 6.36 5.78 -10.81
N SER A 768 5.41 4.86 -10.63
CA SER A 768 4.06 4.93 -11.17
C SER A 768 3.06 5.06 -10.03
N ILE A 769 2.75 6.31 -9.69
CA ILE A 769 1.85 6.70 -8.60
C ILE A 769 0.45 6.16 -8.89
N SER A 770 -0.05 5.25 -8.05
CA SER A 770 -1.12 4.32 -8.45
C SER A 770 -2.33 4.38 -7.52
N GLY A 771 -3.48 4.72 -8.08
CA GLY A 771 -4.81 4.60 -7.49
C GLY A 771 -5.52 3.27 -7.74
N TYR A 772 -5.06 2.46 -8.71
CA TYR A 772 -5.73 1.21 -9.08
C TYR A 772 -6.03 0.33 -7.87
N HIS A 773 -5.00 -0.01 -7.10
CA HIS A 773 -5.10 -0.88 -5.93
C HIS A 773 -5.92 -0.28 -4.79
N ILE A 774 -5.91 1.05 -4.64
CA ILE A 774 -6.74 1.77 -3.67
C ILE A 774 -8.23 1.58 -4.01
N ALA A 775 -8.58 1.65 -5.30
CA ALA A 775 -9.94 1.40 -5.77
C ALA A 775 -10.36 -0.07 -5.64
N GLU A 776 -9.50 -0.99 -6.05
CA GLU A 776 -9.77 -2.44 -5.94
C GLU A 776 -9.96 -2.88 -4.46
N ALA A 777 -9.30 -2.22 -3.51
CA ALA A 777 -9.48 -2.48 -2.08
C ALA A 777 -10.84 -1.99 -1.52
N GLY A 778 -11.47 -1.01 -2.15
CA GLY A 778 -12.56 -0.30 -1.48
C GLY A 778 -13.01 1.01 -2.07
N ALA A 779 -12.04 1.80 -2.53
CA ALA A 779 -12.26 3.22 -2.71
C ALA A 779 -13.20 3.53 -3.88
N ASN A 780 -14.08 4.50 -3.67
CA ASN A 780 -14.83 5.12 -4.74
C ASN A 780 -13.89 5.96 -5.65
N PRO A 781 -14.32 6.37 -6.86
CA PRO A 781 -13.48 7.11 -7.79
C PRO A 781 -12.93 8.44 -7.26
N ILE A 782 -13.65 9.14 -6.37
CA ILE A 782 -13.18 10.41 -5.77
C ILE A 782 -12.00 10.14 -4.84
N SER A 783 -12.18 9.22 -3.89
CA SER A 783 -11.16 8.83 -2.91
C SER A 783 -9.92 8.26 -3.61
N GLN A 784 -10.11 7.43 -4.64
CA GLN A 784 -9.02 6.96 -5.50
C GLN A 784 -8.22 8.14 -6.08
N LEU A 785 -8.89 9.06 -6.78
CA LEU A 785 -8.22 10.16 -7.48
C LEU A 785 -7.51 11.10 -6.50
N ALA A 786 -8.18 11.47 -5.40
CA ALA A 786 -7.62 12.36 -4.39
C ALA A 786 -6.39 11.77 -3.70
N PHE A 787 -6.45 10.51 -3.25
CA PHE A 787 -5.31 9.85 -2.61
C PHE A 787 -4.14 9.70 -3.56
N THR A 788 -4.41 9.35 -4.82
CA THR A 788 -3.35 9.20 -5.83
C THR A 788 -2.64 10.51 -6.13
N LEU A 789 -3.38 11.61 -6.31
CA LEU A 789 -2.78 12.93 -6.52
C LEU A 789 -2.04 13.41 -5.27
N ALA A 790 -2.59 13.18 -4.07
CA ALA A 790 -1.93 13.51 -2.81
C ALA A 790 -0.59 12.76 -2.66
N ASN A 791 -0.57 11.46 -2.98
CA ASN A 791 0.65 10.65 -2.98
C ASN A 791 1.66 11.21 -3.99
N GLY A 792 1.22 11.57 -5.20
CA GLY A 792 2.08 12.18 -6.21
C GLY A 792 2.71 13.50 -5.77
N PHE A 793 1.93 14.38 -5.13
CA PHE A 793 2.46 15.62 -4.56
C PHE A 793 3.36 15.37 -3.35
N THR A 794 3.15 14.30 -2.59
CA THR A 794 4.06 13.89 -1.51
C THR A 794 5.43 13.52 -2.06
N TYR A 795 5.49 12.76 -3.15
CA TYR A 795 6.75 12.46 -3.84
C TYR A 795 7.44 13.71 -4.36
N VAL A 796 6.68 14.66 -4.93
CA VAL A 796 7.22 15.96 -5.36
C VAL A 796 7.86 16.71 -4.19
N GLU A 797 7.16 16.85 -3.07
CA GLU A 797 7.70 17.54 -1.89
C GLU A 797 8.90 16.82 -1.28
N TYR A 798 8.91 15.48 -1.28
CA TYR A 798 10.02 14.68 -0.81
C TYR A 798 11.28 14.85 -1.68
N TYR A 799 11.15 14.79 -3.01
CA TYR A 799 12.30 14.99 -3.89
C TYR A 799 12.82 16.43 -3.84
N LEU A 800 11.94 17.42 -3.68
CA LEU A 800 12.34 18.80 -3.43
C LEU A 800 13.03 18.97 -2.07
N SER A 801 12.63 18.25 -1.01
CA SER A 801 13.30 18.31 0.30
C SER A 801 14.70 17.69 0.26
N ARG A 802 14.94 16.75 -0.66
CA ARG A 802 16.27 16.22 -1.00
C ARG A 802 17.12 17.13 -1.89
N GLY A 803 16.59 18.28 -2.32
CA GLY A 803 17.32 19.26 -3.14
C GLY A 803 17.35 18.96 -4.65
N MET A 804 16.46 18.10 -5.16
CA MET A 804 16.36 17.80 -6.59
C MET A 804 15.55 18.89 -7.32
N ASP A 805 15.94 19.26 -8.55
CA ASP A 805 15.16 20.20 -9.37
C ASP A 805 13.85 19.55 -9.86
N ILE A 806 12.75 20.29 -9.80
CA ILE A 806 11.42 19.82 -10.22
C ILE A 806 11.41 19.29 -11.66
N ASN A 807 12.22 19.86 -12.55
CA ASN A 807 12.26 19.51 -13.96
C ASN A 807 13.09 18.26 -14.25
N ASP A 808 13.91 17.83 -13.31
CA ASP A 808 14.76 16.64 -13.45
C ASP A 808 14.00 15.36 -13.12
N PHE A 809 13.01 15.40 -12.22
CA PHE A 809 12.24 14.23 -11.81
C PHE A 809 10.76 14.23 -12.23
N ALA A 810 10.06 15.38 -12.27
CA ALA A 810 8.63 15.39 -12.56
C ALA A 810 8.25 14.74 -13.92
N PRO A 811 9.06 14.88 -14.99
CA PRO A 811 8.81 14.18 -16.26
C PRO A 811 8.91 12.65 -16.19
N ASN A 812 9.54 12.11 -15.14
CA ASN A 812 9.74 10.69 -14.85
C ASN A 812 8.69 10.14 -13.87
N LEU A 813 7.71 10.95 -13.47
CA LEU A 813 6.52 10.48 -12.75
C LEU A 813 5.47 9.97 -13.74
N SER A 814 4.97 8.76 -13.49
CA SER A 814 3.82 8.19 -14.18
C SER A 814 2.66 8.02 -13.19
N PHE A 815 1.45 7.96 -13.69
CA PHE A 815 0.25 7.71 -12.89
C PHE A 815 -0.48 6.45 -13.36
N PHE A 816 -1.27 5.84 -12.47
CA PHE A 816 -2.02 4.63 -12.77
C PHE A 816 -3.38 4.61 -12.06
N PHE A 817 -4.48 4.53 -12.80
CA PHE A 817 -5.85 4.54 -12.27
C PHE A 817 -6.63 3.28 -12.65
N SER A 818 -7.63 2.92 -11.82
CA SER A 818 -8.70 1.98 -12.14
C SER A 818 -9.87 2.70 -12.82
N ASN A 819 -10.54 2.04 -13.76
CA ASN A 819 -11.82 2.49 -14.31
C ASN A 819 -12.93 1.48 -13.98
N GLY A 820 -13.91 1.92 -13.18
CA GLY A 820 -15.15 1.20 -12.89
C GLY A 820 -16.34 1.72 -13.70
N LEU A 821 -17.56 1.55 -13.19
CA LEU A 821 -18.80 1.91 -13.87
C LEU A 821 -19.51 3.14 -13.28
N ASP A 822 -19.04 3.66 -12.16
CA ASP A 822 -19.51 4.92 -11.56
C ASP A 822 -19.24 6.11 -12.51
N PRO A 823 -20.12 7.14 -12.52
CA PRO A 823 -20.05 8.23 -13.49
C PRO A 823 -18.71 8.95 -13.51
N GLU A 824 -18.09 9.17 -12.35
CA GLU A 824 -16.85 9.92 -12.17
C GLU A 824 -15.66 9.33 -12.94
N TYR A 825 -15.67 8.01 -13.21
CA TYR A 825 -14.65 7.36 -14.04
C TYR A 825 -14.60 7.89 -15.48
N THR A 826 -15.66 8.57 -15.95
CA THR A 826 -15.69 9.22 -17.26
C THR A 826 -14.75 10.43 -17.35
N VAL A 827 -14.42 11.05 -16.20
CA VAL A 827 -13.65 12.31 -16.14
C VAL A 827 -12.41 12.23 -15.25
N ILE A 828 -12.07 11.05 -14.73
CA ILE A 828 -10.98 10.89 -13.76
C ILE A 828 -9.63 11.38 -14.30
N GLY A 829 -9.33 11.11 -15.57
CA GLY A 829 -8.06 11.46 -16.20
C GLY A 829 -7.94 12.94 -16.54
N ARG A 830 -9.01 13.54 -17.08
CA ARG A 830 -9.03 15.00 -17.36
C ARG A 830 -8.95 15.85 -16.10
N VAL A 831 -9.60 15.46 -15.01
CA VAL A 831 -9.47 16.15 -13.72
C VAL A 831 -8.05 16.02 -13.19
N ALA A 832 -7.46 14.81 -13.23
CA ALA A 832 -6.07 14.60 -12.82
C ALA A 832 -5.09 15.50 -13.58
N ARG A 833 -5.22 15.57 -14.92
CA ARG A 833 -4.37 16.42 -15.78
C ARG A 833 -4.49 17.90 -15.42
N ARG A 834 -5.72 18.41 -15.27
CA ARG A 834 -5.98 19.83 -15.01
C ARG A 834 -5.45 20.28 -13.65
N ILE A 835 -5.67 19.49 -12.59
CA ILE A 835 -5.11 19.76 -11.26
C ILE A 835 -3.57 19.77 -11.34
N TRP A 836 -2.98 18.70 -11.88
CA TRP A 836 -1.53 18.56 -11.95
C TRP A 836 -0.85 19.67 -12.74
N SER A 837 -1.33 19.97 -13.96
CA SER A 837 -0.70 20.97 -14.82
C SER A 837 -0.76 22.36 -14.19
N THR A 838 -1.91 22.71 -13.58
CA THR A 838 -2.12 24.00 -12.94
C THR A 838 -1.16 24.19 -11.78
N VAL A 839 -1.05 23.17 -10.92
CA VAL A 839 -0.14 23.18 -9.77
C VAL A 839 1.32 23.22 -10.21
N MET A 840 1.71 22.37 -11.17
CA MET A 840 3.08 22.34 -11.69
C MET A 840 3.50 23.68 -12.28
N LYS A 841 2.61 24.35 -13.03
CA LYS A 841 2.89 25.67 -13.61
C LYS A 841 2.97 26.77 -12.56
N HIS A 842 1.96 26.86 -11.68
CA HIS A 842 1.76 28.05 -10.83
C HIS A 842 2.35 27.95 -9.43
N LYS A 843 2.39 26.75 -8.81
CA LYS A 843 3.01 26.54 -7.50
C LYS A 843 4.49 26.20 -7.62
N TYR A 844 4.83 25.24 -8.49
CA TYR A 844 6.20 24.73 -8.58
C TYR A 844 7.05 25.39 -9.68
N GLY A 845 6.48 26.24 -10.53
CA GLY A 845 7.22 26.93 -11.60
C GLY A 845 7.84 25.98 -12.63
N ALA A 846 7.27 24.78 -12.79
CA ALA A 846 7.83 23.72 -13.61
C ALA A 846 7.58 23.97 -15.10
N ASN A 847 8.48 23.45 -15.94
CA ASN A 847 8.37 23.56 -17.39
C ASN A 847 7.18 22.76 -17.96
N GLU A 848 6.87 22.98 -19.24
CA GLU A 848 5.75 22.33 -19.93
C GLU A 848 5.79 20.79 -19.87
N ARG A 849 7.00 20.19 -19.89
CA ARG A 849 7.15 18.73 -19.85
C ARG A 849 6.72 18.17 -18.49
N SER A 850 7.01 18.87 -17.41
CA SER A 850 6.64 18.51 -16.04
C SER A 850 5.14 18.70 -15.77
N GLN A 851 4.48 19.62 -16.48
CA GLN A 851 3.04 19.85 -16.39
C GLN A 851 2.20 18.73 -17.04
N LYS A 852 2.81 17.87 -17.86
CA LYS A 852 2.13 16.82 -18.62
C LYS A 852 2.00 15.53 -17.82
N LEU A 853 0.91 15.40 -17.04
CA LEU A 853 0.56 14.16 -16.33
C LEU A 853 0.21 13.06 -17.34
N LYS A 854 1.02 12.00 -17.37
CA LYS A 854 0.77 10.81 -18.18
C LYS A 854 0.29 9.69 -17.28
N TYR A 855 -0.72 8.96 -17.73
CA TYR A 855 -1.28 7.88 -16.92
C TYR A 855 -1.64 6.63 -17.71
N HIS A 856 -1.59 5.51 -17.01
CA HIS A 856 -2.17 4.24 -17.39
C HIS A 856 -3.56 4.10 -16.78
N ILE A 857 -4.50 3.49 -17.51
CA ILE A 857 -5.77 2.98 -16.96
C ILE A 857 -5.78 1.46 -17.07
N GLN A 858 -6.29 0.81 -16.03
CA GLN A 858 -6.72 -0.58 -16.06
C GLN A 858 -8.22 -0.64 -15.73
N THR A 859 -8.96 -1.50 -16.42
CA THR A 859 -10.36 -1.79 -16.10
C THR A 859 -10.49 -2.41 -14.70
N SER A 860 -11.56 -2.16 -13.97
CA SER A 860 -11.68 -2.62 -12.57
C SER A 860 -11.88 -4.12 -12.47
N GLY A 861 -11.01 -4.81 -11.73
CA GLY A 861 -11.11 -6.25 -11.46
C GLY A 861 -12.30 -6.58 -10.54
N ARG A 862 -12.54 -5.73 -9.54
CA ARG A 862 -13.66 -5.84 -8.58
C ARG A 862 -15.03 -5.74 -9.23
N SER A 863 -15.13 -5.09 -10.39
CA SER A 863 -16.36 -5.03 -11.17
C SER A 863 -16.69 -6.35 -11.88
N LEU A 864 -15.74 -7.29 -11.96
CA LEU A 864 -15.86 -8.57 -12.62
C LEU A 864 -16.22 -9.65 -11.61
N HIS A 865 -17.10 -10.57 -12.01
CA HIS A 865 -17.76 -11.51 -11.10
C HIS A 865 -17.53 -12.95 -11.54
N ALA A 866 -17.46 -13.87 -10.58
CA ALA A 866 -17.32 -15.31 -10.84
C ALA A 866 -18.62 -15.93 -11.37
N GLN A 867 -19.78 -15.33 -11.05
CA GLN A 867 -21.06 -15.68 -11.65
C GLN A 867 -21.22 -15.01 -13.01
N GLU A 868 -21.76 -15.75 -14.00
CA GLU A 868 -22.04 -15.24 -15.35
C GLU A 868 -20.82 -14.52 -15.97
N ILE A 869 -19.67 -15.20 -15.99
CA ILE A 869 -18.37 -14.63 -16.37
C ILE A 869 -18.38 -13.95 -17.75
N ASP A 870 -19.23 -14.39 -18.68
CA ASP A 870 -19.34 -13.75 -20.00
C ASP A 870 -19.85 -12.30 -19.93
N PHE A 871 -20.59 -11.92 -18.89
CA PHE A 871 -21.02 -10.53 -18.69
C PHE A 871 -19.86 -9.59 -18.37
N ASN A 872 -18.70 -10.13 -17.97
CA ASN A 872 -17.51 -9.34 -17.67
C ASN A 872 -16.96 -8.62 -18.90
N ASP A 873 -17.01 -9.22 -20.10
CA ASP A 873 -16.57 -8.56 -21.34
C ASP A 873 -17.37 -7.28 -21.63
N ILE A 874 -18.66 -7.26 -21.29
CA ILE A 874 -19.53 -6.09 -21.46
C ILE A 874 -19.05 -4.96 -20.55
N ARG A 875 -18.77 -5.27 -19.27
CA ARG A 875 -18.28 -4.30 -18.29
C ARG A 875 -16.93 -3.74 -18.70
N THR A 876 -15.98 -4.61 -19.05
CA THR A 876 -14.65 -4.24 -19.53
C THR A 876 -14.72 -3.37 -20.79
N THR A 877 -15.64 -3.65 -21.71
CA THR A 877 -15.83 -2.83 -22.92
C THR A 877 -16.24 -1.39 -22.60
N LEU A 878 -17.19 -1.20 -21.68
CA LEU A 878 -17.64 0.13 -21.28
C LEU A 878 -16.52 0.92 -20.57
N GLN A 879 -15.77 0.25 -19.69
CA GLN A 879 -14.65 0.85 -18.95
C GLN A 879 -13.52 1.28 -19.89
N ALA A 880 -13.17 0.42 -20.85
CA ALA A 880 -12.18 0.71 -21.89
C ALA A 880 -12.61 1.87 -22.79
N LEU A 881 -13.90 1.96 -23.13
CA LEU A 881 -14.44 3.05 -23.93
C LEU A 881 -14.25 4.40 -23.23
N MET A 882 -14.62 4.49 -21.95
CA MET A 882 -14.43 5.71 -21.14
C MET A 882 -12.95 6.11 -21.08
N ALA A 883 -12.05 5.14 -20.87
CA ALA A 883 -10.61 5.39 -20.83
C ALA A 883 -10.04 5.94 -22.15
N ILE A 884 -10.50 5.43 -23.29
CA ILE A 884 -10.04 5.85 -24.62
C ILE A 884 -10.60 7.21 -25.00
N TYR A 885 -11.85 7.49 -24.64
CA TYR A 885 -12.50 8.80 -24.84
C TYR A 885 -11.85 9.90 -23.99
N ASP A 886 -11.44 9.59 -22.76
CA ASP A 886 -10.70 10.53 -21.90
C ASP A 886 -9.18 10.57 -22.19
N HIS A 887 -8.77 10.06 -23.35
CA HIS A 887 -7.42 10.22 -23.90
C HIS A 887 -6.29 9.62 -23.04
N CYS A 888 -6.51 8.44 -22.44
CA CYS A 888 -5.46 7.73 -21.68
C CYS A 888 -4.19 7.44 -22.50
N ASN A 889 -3.03 7.35 -21.84
CA ASN A 889 -1.74 7.11 -22.52
C ASN A 889 -1.39 5.63 -22.68
N SER A 890 -2.01 4.77 -21.86
CA SER A 890 -1.80 3.32 -21.84
C SER A 890 -3.04 2.66 -21.25
N LEU A 891 -3.49 1.53 -21.81
CA LEU A 891 -4.70 0.83 -21.37
C LEU A 891 -4.46 -0.68 -21.19
N HIS A 892 -4.87 -1.20 -20.04
CA HIS A 892 -5.05 -2.62 -19.78
C HIS A 892 -6.55 -2.95 -19.72
N THR A 893 -6.91 -4.09 -20.29
CA THR A 893 -8.27 -4.61 -20.31
C THR A 893 -8.22 -5.98 -19.67
N ASN A 894 -8.93 -6.15 -18.56
CA ASN A 894 -9.02 -7.42 -17.85
C ASN A 894 -9.76 -8.44 -18.71
N ALA A 895 -9.53 -9.72 -18.40
CA ALA A 895 -10.16 -10.80 -19.11
C ALA A 895 -11.49 -11.18 -18.46
N TYR A 896 -12.35 -11.93 -19.16
CA TYR A 896 -13.70 -12.24 -18.67
C TYR A 896 -13.69 -13.21 -17.48
N ASP A 897 -12.63 -14.00 -17.33
CA ASP A 897 -12.37 -15.00 -16.28
C ASP A 897 -11.54 -14.46 -15.10
N GLU A 898 -11.30 -13.14 -15.04
CA GLU A 898 -10.49 -12.45 -14.01
C GLU A 898 -10.85 -12.83 -12.56
N ALA A 899 -12.14 -13.06 -12.29
CA ALA A 899 -12.62 -13.38 -10.95
C ALA A 899 -12.24 -14.81 -10.48
N ILE A 900 -11.68 -15.63 -11.36
CA ILE A 900 -11.38 -17.06 -11.13
C ILE A 900 -9.90 -17.36 -11.32
N THR A 901 -9.29 -16.94 -12.44
CA THR A 901 -7.92 -17.34 -12.80
C THR A 901 -7.18 -16.28 -13.61
N THR A 902 -5.86 -16.44 -13.75
CA THR A 902 -5.03 -15.62 -14.64
C THR A 902 -5.41 -15.89 -16.11
N PRO A 903 -5.40 -14.87 -17.00
CA PRO A 903 -5.95 -15.03 -18.35
C PRO A 903 -5.27 -16.11 -19.21
N THR A 904 -6.06 -17.07 -19.69
CA THR A 904 -5.66 -18.07 -20.68
C THR A 904 -5.30 -17.44 -22.05
N GLU A 905 -4.79 -18.22 -23.00
CA GLU A 905 -4.57 -17.71 -24.36
C GLU A 905 -5.85 -17.27 -25.06
N GLN A 906 -6.97 -17.96 -24.82
CA GLN A 906 -8.26 -17.57 -25.39
C GLN A 906 -8.80 -16.32 -24.69
N SER A 907 -8.70 -16.24 -23.37
CA SER A 907 -9.25 -15.14 -22.59
C SER A 907 -8.54 -13.81 -22.86
N VAL A 908 -7.20 -13.81 -22.90
CA VAL A 908 -6.43 -12.60 -23.24
C VAL A 908 -6.77 -12.06 -24.63
N ARG A 909 -7.11 -12.94 -25.59
CA ARG A 909 -7.47 -12.52 -26.95
C ARG A 909 -8.79 -11.75 -26.96
N ARG A 910 -9.78 -12.17 -26.16
CA ARG A 910 -11.05 -11.43 -25.99
C ARG A 910 -10.78 -10.06 -25.39
N ALA A 911 -10.00 -10.01 -24.30
CA ALA A 911 -9.62 -8.76 -23.65
C ALA A 911 -8.90 -7.80 -24.61
N MET A 912 -7.95 -8.30 -25.40
CA MET A 912 -7.25 -7.52 -26.43
C MET A 912 -8.18 -7.04 -27.54
N ALA A 913 -9.12 -7.88 -27.98
CA ALA A 913 -10.06 -7.54 -29.03
C ALA A 913 -10.92 -6.33 -28.65
N ILE A 914 -11.27 -6.15 -27.37
CA ILE A 914 -11.99 -4.96 -26.89
C ILE A 914 -11.27 -3.66 -27.30
N GLN A 915 -9.97 -3.56 -27.01
CA GLN A 915 -9.19 -2.36 -27.37
C GLN A 915 -9.07 -2.19 -28.89
N MET A 916 -8.89 -3.29 -29.62
CA MET A 916 -8.78 -3.27 -31.08
C MET A 916 -10.09 -2.84 -31.74
N ILE A 917 -11.23 -3.35 -31.29
CA ILE A 917 -12.56 -2.97 -31.81
C ILE A 917 -12.80 -1.49 -31.55
N ILE A 918 -12.53 -0.98 -30.35
CA ILE A 918 -12.73 0.44 -30.04
C ILE A 918 -11.80 1.32 -30.89
N THR A 919 -10.52 0.97 -31.04
CA THR A 919 -9.56 1.85 -31.74
C THR A 919 -9.62 1.73 -33.27
N LYS A 920 -9.92 0.53 -33.80
CA LYS A 920 -9.91 0.25 -35.24
C LYS A 920 -11.30 0.34 -35.87
N GLU A 921 -12.35 -0.18 -35.22
CA GLU A 921 -13.69 -0.31 -35.81
C GLU A 921 -14.67 0.78 -35.38
N LEU A 922 -14.68 1.18 -34.11
CA LEU A 922 -15.64 2.16 -33.59
C LEU A 922 -15.43 3.54 -34.23
N GLY A 923 -16.37 3.96 -35.08
CA GLY A 923 -16.25 5.18 -35.88
C GLY A 923 -16.10 6.47 -35.06
N LEU A 924 -16.78 6.59 -33.91
CA LEU A 924 -16.68 7.79 -33.06
C LEU A 924 -15.30 7.93 -32.41
N ALA A 925 -14.57 6.83 -32.19
CA ALA A 925 -13.22 6.86 -31.62
C ALA A 925 -12.15 7.42 -32.59
N LYS A 926 -12.52 7.70 -33.85
CA LYS A 926 -11.66 8.45 -34.81
C LYS A 926 -11.59 9.93 -34.47
N ASN A 927 -12.56 10.46 -33.73
CA ASN A 927 -12.44 11.75 -33.06
C ASN A 927 -11.70 11.55 -31.73
N GLU A 928 -10.73 12.40 -31.46
CA GLU A 928 -9.81 12.32 -30.33
C GLU A 928 -10.20 13.24 -29.17
N ASN A 929 -11.25 14.06 -29.30
CA ASN A 929 -11.72 14.96 -28.25
C ASN A 929 -13.24 14.91 -28.03
N SER A 930 -13.83 13.72 -28.14
CA SER A 930 -15.29 13.51 -28.22
C SER A 930 -16.05 13.92 -26.95
N LEU A 931 -15.35 14.04 -25.83
CA LEU A 931 -15.92 14.46 -24.56
C LEU A 931 -16.08 15.99 -24.43
N GLN A 932 -15.35 16.80 -25.21
CA GLN A 932 -15.37 18.26 -25.08
C GLN A 932 -16.68 18.87 -25.61
N GLY A 933 -17.22 19.85 -24.88
CA GLY A 933 -18.49 20.51 -25.21
C GLY A 933 -19.74 19.75 -24.74
N SER A 934 -19.58 18.58 -24.11
CA SER A 934 -20.69 17.86 -23.48
C SER A 934 -20.99 18.46 -22.11
N PHE A 935 -22.22 18.97 -21.92
CA PHE A 935 -22.61 19.65 -20.68
C PHE A 935 -22.42 18.79 -19.43
N ILE A 936 -22.77 17.50 -19.50
CA ILE A 936 -22.61 16.60 -18.35
C ILE A 936 -21.13 16.31 -18.07
N ILE A 937 -20.27 16.30 -19.09
CA ILE A 937 -18.84 16.08 -18.88
C ILE A 937 -18.19 17.30 -18.24
N GLU A 938 -18.55 18.50 -18.69
CA GLU A 938 -18.07 19.74 -18.08
C GLU A 938 -18.51 19.83 -16.62
N GLU A 939 -19.80 19.64 -16.32
CA GLU A 939 -20.33 19.63 -14.96
C GLU A 939 -19.66 18.56 -14.09
N LEU A 940 -19.53 17.33 -14.58
CA LEU A 940 -18.91 16.24 -13.83
C LEU A 940 -17.42 16.50 -13.59
N THR A 941 -16.72 17.12 -14.54
CA THR A 941 -15.31 17.53 -14.35
C THR A 941 -15.19 18.53 -13.19
N GLU A 942 -16.10 19.51 -13.11
CA GLU A 942 -16.11 20.49 -12.02
C GLU A 942 -16.47 19.86 -10.67
N LEU A 943 -17.49 19.00 -10.62
CA LEU A 943 -17.92 18.30 -9.41
C LEU A 943 -16.83 17.39 -8.84
N VAL A 944 -16.20 16.59 -9.71
CA VAL A 944 -15.12 15.68 -9.32
C VAL A 944 -13.88 16.46 -8.89
N GLU A 945 -13.51 17.54 -9.60
CA GLU A 945 -12.39 18.38 -9.20
C GLU A 945 -12.60 19.00 -7.82
N GLU A 946 -13.75 19.61 -7.54
CA GLU A 946 -14.01 20.22 -6.23
C GLU A 946 -14.03 19.17 -5.11
N ALA A 947 -14.62 17.99 -5.35
CA ALA A 947 -14.63 16.90 -4.39
C ALA A 947 -13.21 16.40 -4.07
N VAL A 948 -12.34 16.32 -5.08
CA VAL A 948 -10.92 16.00 -4.89
C VAL A 948 -10.21 17.08 -4.09
N LEU A 949 -10.42 18.37 -4.40
CA LEU A 949 -9.78 19.46 -3.66
C LEU A 949 -10.21 19.48 -2.18
N ALA A 950 -11.49 19.24 -1.89
CA ALA A 950 -12.00 19.13 -0.53
C ALA A 950 -11.34 17.95 0.23
N GLU A 951 -11.10 16.83 -0.45
CA GLU A 951 -10.40 15.68 0.13
C GLU A 951 -8.92 16.00 0.41
N LEU A 952 -8.24 16.72 -0.49
CA LEU A 952 -6.87 17.18 -0.25
C LEU A 952 -6.76 18.09 0.99
N GLU A 953 -7.74 18.95 1.23
CA GLU A 953 -7.81 19.77 2.46
C GLU A 953 -7.96 18.88 3.71
N GLN A 954 -8.80 17.84 3.67
CA GLN A 954 -8.97 16.91 4.79
C GLN A 954 -7.70 16.14 5.13
N ILE A 955 -6.93 15.72 4.12
CA ILE A 955 -5.63 15.07 4.30
C ILE A 955 -4.62 16.08 4.87
N ASN A 956 -4.62 17.32 4.37
CA ASN A 956 -3.74 18.37 4.86
C ASN A 956 -3.93 18.64 6.36
N ASP A 957 -5.17 18.70 6.82
CA ASP A 957 -5.53 18.96 8.23
C ASP A 957 -5.02 17.88 9.20
N ARG A 958 -4.62 16.72 8.66
CA ARG A 958 -4.02 15.59 9.38
C ARG A 958 -2.51 15.53 9.26
N GLY A 959 -1.85 16.58 8.74
CA GLY A 959 -0.40 16.62 8.55
C GLY A 959 0.07 16.11 7.19
N GLY A 960 -0.79 16.22 6.17
CA GLY A 960 -0.51 15.69 4.83
C GLY A 960 -0.64 14.16 4.77
N VAL A 961 -0.18 13.55 3.67
CA VAL A 961 -0.33 12.10 3.43
C VAL A 961 0.27 11.25 4.55
N LEU A 962 1.49 11.55 5.00
CA LEU A 962 2.18 10.76 6.03
C LEU A 962 1.46 10.86 7.39
N GLY A 963 1.05 12.06 7.81
CA GLY A 963 0.27 12.21 9.06
C GLY A 963 -1.12 11.58 8.98
N ALA A 964 -1.76 11.62 7.80
CA ALA A 964 -3.00 10.89 7.55
C ALA A 964 -2.80 9.36 7.62
N MET A 965 -1.67 8.83 7.12
CA MET A 965 -1.31 7.42 7.21
C MET A 965 -1.04 6.98 8.66
N GLU A 966 -0.37 7.82 9.47
CA GLU A 966 -0.19 7.54 10.90
C GLU A 966 -1.51 7.37 11.67
N THR A 967 -2.53 8.15 11.30
CA THR A 967 -3.89 8.06 11.85
C THR A 967 -4.78 7.10 11.07
N GLN A 968 -4.22 6.43 10.06
CA GLN A 968 -4.88 5.44 9.21
C GLN A 968 -6.13 5.95 8.53
N TYR A 969 -6.15 7.25 8.22
CA TYR A 969 -7.31 7.92 7.63
C TYR A 969 -7.67 7.30 6.27
N GLN A 970 -6.69 7.19 5.36
CA GLN A 970 -6.92 6.62 4.03
C GLN A 970 -7.42 5.18 4.13
N ARG A 971 -6.69 4.33 4.88
CA ARG A 971 -7.02 2.91 5.09
C ARG A 971 -8.43 2.74 5.67
N SER A 972 -8.78 3.53 6.69
CA SER A 972 -10.12 3.48 7.31
C SER A 972 -11.21 3.89 6.34
N LYS A 973 -10.99 4.98 5.59
CA LYS A 973 -11.96 5.47 4.60
C LYS A 973 -12.18 4.48 3.46
N ILE A 974 -11.11 3.85 2.95
CA ILE A 974 -11.18 2.77 1.96
C ILE A 974 -12.02 1.60 2.49
N GLN A 975 -11.79 1.18 3.75
CA GLN A 975 -12.56 0.11 4.37
C GLN A 975 -14.04 0.47 4.56
N GLU A 976 -14.34 1.71 4.95
CA GLU A 976 -15.72 2.21 5.11
C GLU A 976 -16.47 2.20 3.76
N GLU A 977 -15.84 2.70 2.70
CA GLU A 977 -16.39 2.70 1.34
C GLU A 977 -16.56 1.27 0.81
N SER A 978 -15.60 0.39 1.09
CA SER A 978 -15.68 -1.03 0.76
C SER A 978 -16.87 -1.72 1.44
N MET A 979 -17.05 -1.50 2.75
CA MET A 979 -18.19 -2.04 3.50
C MET A 979 -19.52 -1.52 2.95
N HIS A 980 -19.60 -0.22 2.63
CA HIS A 980 -20.81 0.37 2.05
C HIS A 980 -21.18 -0.27 0.70
N TYR A 981 -20.19 -0.49 -0.17
CA TYR A 981 -20.38 -1.19 -1.43
C TYR A 981 -20.88 -2.63 -1.22
N GLU A 982 -20.19 -3.42 -0.39
CA GLU A 982 -20.56 -4.83 -0.17
C GLU A 982 -21.94 -4.97 0.48
N MET A 983 -22.29 -4.08 1.43
CA MET A 983 -23.63 -4.07 2.03
C MET A 983 -24.72 -3.83 0.99
N LYS A 984 -24.53 -2.86 0.09
CA LYS A 984 -25.50 -2.57 -1.00
C LYS A 984 -25.56 -3.68 -2.04
N LYS A 985 -24.43 -4.32 -2.35
CA LYS A 985 -24.37 -5.48 -3.25
C LYS A 985 -25.13 -6.66 -2.66
N HIS A 986 -24.93 -6.97 -1.39
CA HIS A 986 -25.62 -8.08 -0.72
C HIS A 986 -27.10 -7.79 -0.43
N SER A 987 -27.47 -6.55 -0.12
CA SER A 987 -28.88 -6.17 0.11
C SER A 987 -29.70 -6.13 -1.18
N GLY A 988 -29.04 -5.95 -2.33
CA GLY A 988 -29.67 -5.77 -3.64
C GLY A 988 -30.01 -4.31 -3.96
N GLU A 989 -29.68 -3.35 -3.08
CA GLU A 989 -29.85 -1.91 -3.36
C GLU A 989 -28.97 -1.42 -4.51
N LEU A 990 -27.77 -2.02 -4.66
CA LEU A 990 -26.93 -1.84 -5.83
C LEU A 990 -27.14 -3.02 -6.78
N PRO A 991 -27.84 -2.85 -7.91
CA PRO A 991 -28.12 -3.96 -8.82
C PRO A 991 -26.86 -4.43 -9.54
N ILE A 992 -26.53 -5.70 -9.39
CA ILE A 992 -25.43 -6.38 -10.09
C ILE A 992 -26.02 -7.54 -10.89
N ILE A 993 -26.07 -7.34 -12.22
CA ILE A 993 -26.63 -8.29 -13.19
C ILE A 993 -25.84 -9.61 -13.15
N GLY A 994 -26.55 -10.73 -13.00
CA GLY A 994 -25.98 -12.08 -12.89
C GLY A 994 -25.57 -12.47 -11.46
N VAL A 995 -25.69 -11.56 -10.48
CA VAL A 995 -25.23 -11.79 -9.10
C VAL A 995 -26.37 -11.69 -8.10
N ASN A 996 -26.97 -10.51 -7.96
CA ASN A 996 -28.09 -10.27 -7.02
C ASN A 996 -29.43 -10.02 -7.74
N THR A 997 -29.39 -9.81 -9.06
CA THR A 997 -30.56 -9.65 -9.94
C THR A 997 -30.25 -10.23 -11.32
N TYR A 998 -31.28 -10.61 -12.08
CA TYR A 998 -31.14 -11.30 -13.37
C TYR A 998 -30.23 -12.54 -13.28
N MET A 999 -30.56 -13.44 -12.35
CA MET A 999 -29.80 -14.68 -12.09
C MET A 999 -30.10 -15.74 -13.16
N ASN A 1000 -29.15 -16.66 -13.38
CA ASN A 1000 -29.36 -17.81 -14.25
C ASN A 1000 -30.50 -18.70 -13.71
N PRO A 1001 -31.54 -19.00 -14.51
CA PRO A 1001 -32.58 -19.93 -14.08
C PRO A 1001 -32.10 -21.39 -14.05
N ASN A 1002 -30.99 -21.71 -14.72
CA ASN A 1002 -30.38 -23.03 -14.74
C ASN A 1002 -29.02 -22.94 -14.02
N GLU A 1003 -29.00 -23.11 -12.70
CA GLU A 1003 -27.73 -23.17 -11.95
C GLU A 1003 -26.85 -24.28 -12.57
N GLN A 1004 -25.61 -23.95 -12.94
CA GLN A 1004 -24.65 -24.93 -13.42
C GLN A 1004 -24.30 -25.88 -12.27
N ASP A 1005 -24.29 -27.18 -12.56
CA ASP A 1005 -23.92 -28.21 -11.58
C ASP A 1005 -22.46 -28.01 -11.13
N GLU A 1006 -22.19 -28.04 -9.82
CA GLU A 1006 -20.82 -27.91 -9.28
C GLU A 1006 -19.88 -29.03 -9.77
N GLU A 1007 -20.45 -30.13 -10.28
CA GLU A 1007 -19.72 -31.24 -10.91
C GLU A 1007 -19.28 -30.94 -12.36
N ALA A 1008 -19.81 -29.88 -12.99
CA ALA A 1008 -19.54 -29.50 -14.38
C ALA A 1008 -18.48 -28.38 -14.52
N PHE A 1009 -17.70 -28.09 -13.48
CA PHE A 1009 -16.65 -27.06 -13.52
C PHE A 1009 -15.51 -27.50 -14.47
N ASP A 1010 -15.54 -27.03 -15.71
CA ASP A 1010 -14.59 -27.31 -16.80
C ASP A 1010 -13.97 -26.00 -17.32
N LEU A 1011 -13.29 -25.26 -16.43
CA LEU A 1011 -12.53 -24.06 -16.80
C LEU A 1011 -11.03 -24.38 -16.75
N GLU A 1012 -10.31 -24.07 -17.83
CA GLU A 1012 -8.85 -24.16 -17.84
C GLU A 1012 -8.25 -23.14 -16.86
N LEU A 1013 -7.44 -23.61 -15.92
CA LEU A 1013 -6.78 -22.78 -14.92
C LEU A 1013 -5.31 -22.57 -15.29
N ALA A 1014 -4.89 -21.31 -15.27
CA ALA A 1014 -3.49 -20.92 -15.41
C ALA A 1014 -2.78 -21.09 -14.06
N ARG A 1015 -1.96 -22.15 -13.92
CA ARG A 1015 -1.14 -22.43 -12.73
C ARG A 1015 0.28 -22.90 -13.09
N ALA A 1016 1.19 -22.76 -12.14
CA ALA A 1016 2.55 -23.26 -12.27
C ALA A 1016 2.62 -24.78 -12.04
N THR A 1017 3.32 -25.47 -12.93
CA THR A 1017 3.53 -26.92 -12.82
C THR A 1017 4.58 -27.25 -11.76
N LYS A 1018 4.58 -28.50 -11.28
CA LYS A 1018 5.60 -28.98 -10.32
C LYS A 1018 7.00 -28.84 -10.90
N GLU A 1019 7.18 -29.19 -12.17
CA GLU A 1019 8.45 -29.12 -12.88
C GLU A 1019 8.99 -27.69 -12.95
N GLU A 1020 8.11 -26.70 -13.18
CA GLU A 1020 8.46 -25.28 -13.17
C GLU A 1020 8.94 -24.81 -11.78
N LYS A 1021 8.26 -25.24 -10.71
CA LYS A 1021 8.64 -24.91 -9.33
C LYS A 1021 10.02 -25.49 -8.97
N GLU A 1022 10.23 -26.77 -9.27
CA GLU A 1022 11.52 -27.45 -9.07
C GLU A 1022 12.65 -26.81 -9.88
N GLN A 1023 12.37 -26.41 -11.12
CA GLN A 1023 13.33 -25.72 -11.98
C GLN A 1023 13.81 -24.40 -11.37
N GLN A 1024 12.90 -23.60 -10.81
CA GLN A 1024 13.25 -22.33 -10.17
C GLN A 1024 14.10 -22.53 -8.92
N ILE A 1025 13.75 -23.51 -8.07
CA ILE A 1025 14.55 -23.82 -6.88
C ILE A 1025 15.95 -24.34 -7.27
N ALA A 1026 16.05 -25.15 -8.33
CA ALA A 1026 17.33 -25.62 -8.84
C ALA A 1026 18.18 -24.48 -9.41
N ASN A 1027 17.58 -23.56 -10.18
CA ASN A 1027 18.24 -22.36 -10.71
C ASN A 1027 18.81 -21.48 -9.59
N LEU A 1028 18.00 -21.21 -8.56
CA LEU A 1028 18.41 -20.44 -7.38
C LEU A 1028 19.62 -21.07 -6.68
N LYS A 1029 19.57 -22.37 -6.40
CA LYS A 1029 20.67 -23.09 -5.73
C LYS A 1029 21.95 -23.04 -6.56
N ALA A 1030 21.84 -23.18 -7.88
CA ALA A 1030 22.99 -23.08 -8.79
C ALA A 1030 23.60 -21.67 -8.79
N PHE A 1031 22.77 -20.62 -8.75
CA PHE A 1031 23.21 -19.23 -8.64
C PHE A 1031 23.92 -18.98 -7.29
N GLN A 1032 23.30 -19.39 -6.18
CA GLN A 1032 23.88 -19.24 -4.84
C GLN A 1032 25.21 -19.97 -4.70
N GLU A 1033 25.33 -21.20 -5.23
CA GLU A 1033 26.58 -21.95 -5.18
C GLU A 1033 27.68 -21.26 -6.02
N ARG A 1034 27.33 -20.69 -7.19
CA ARG A 1034 28.28 -19.94 -8.04
C ARG A 1034 28.87 -18.72 -7.32
N HIS A 1035 28.09 -18.06 -6.46
CA HIS A 1035 28.45 -16.80 -5.83
C HIS A 1035 28.72 -16.90 -4.32
N LYS A 1036 28.76 -18.12 -3.77
CA LYS A 1036 28.85 -18.40 -2.33
C LYS A 1036 29.98 -17.68 -1.60
N GLU A 1037 31.15 -17.55 -2.23
CA GLU A 1037 32.33 -16.95 -1.62
C GLU A 1037 32.28 -15.40 -1.61
N ILE A 1038 31.55 -14.78 -2.53
CA ILE A 1038 31.54 -13.32 -2.73
C ILE A 1038 30.24 -12.65 -2.25
N ALA A 1039 29.12 -13.39 -2.21
CA ALA A 1039 27.84 -12.87 -1.77
C ALA A 1039 27.85 -12.31 -0.32
N PRO A 1040 28.50 -12.95 0.67
CA PRO A 1040 28.53 -12.43 2.04
C PRO A 1040 29.19 -11.04 2.15
N GLU A 1041 30.25 -10.78 1.38
CA GLU A 1041 30.92 -9.48 1.37
C GLU A 1041 30.05 -8.40 0.75
N ALA A 1042 29.41 -8.69 -0.39
CA ALA A 1042 28.49 -7.75 -1.06
C ALA A 1042 27.26 -7.43 -0.20
N LEU A 1043 26.67 -8.42 0.48
CA LEU A 1043 25.55 -8.21 1.39
C LEU A 1043 25.96 -7.34 2.59
N LYS A 1044 27.18 -7.51 3.11
CA LYS A 1044 27.72 -6.68 4.18
C LYS A 1044 27.95 -5.24 3.72
N ALA A 1045 28.50 -5.03 2.52
CA ALA A 1045 28.67 -3.70 1.94
C ALA A 1045 27.32 -2.97 1.76
N LEU A 1046 26.28 -3.70 1.35
CA LEU A 1046 24.92 -3.17 1.26
C LEU A 1046 24.37 -2.75 2.64
N GLN A 1047 24.59 -3.58 3.68
CA GLN A 1047 24.20 -3.26 5.06
C GLN A 1047 24.95 -2.04 5.59
N GLU A 1048 26.26 -1.96 5.39
CA GLU A 1048 27.09 -0.82 5.78
C GLU A 1048 26.67 0.45 5.04
N THR A 1049 26.32 0.37 3.75
CA THR A 1049 25.79 1.50 2.96
C THR A 1049 24.45 1.99 3.51
N ALA A 1050 23.55 1.06 3.85
CA ALA A 1050 22.25 1.41 4.43
C ALA A 1050 22.39 2.13 5.79
N VAL A 1051 23.27 1.63 6.67
CA VAL A 1051 23.52 2.20 8.00
C VAL A 1051 24.24 3.56 7.94
N ASN A 1052 25.17 3.75 7.00
CA ASN A 1052 26.00 4.97 6.90
C ASN A 1052 25.42 6.05 5.97
N ASP A 1053 24.10 6.08 5.76
CA ASP A 1053 23.42 7.08 4.92
C ASP A 1053 23.93 7.17 3.45
N GLY A 1054 24.49 6.08 2.91
CA GLY A 1054 24.87 5.97 1.50
C GLY A 1054 23.67 5.73 0.57
N ASN A 1055 23.89 5.89 -0.74
CA ASN A 1055 22.87 5.59 -1.77
C ASN A 1055 22.74 4.08 -1.93
N ILE A 1056 21.63 3.52 -1.44
CA ILE A 1056 21.39 2.07 -1.40
C ILE A 1056 21.24 1.50 -2.81
N PHE A 1057 20.60 2.24 -3.72
CA PHE A 1057 20.37 1.77 -5.09
C PHE A 1057 21.66 1.65 -5.90
N ALA A 1058 22.62 2.55 -5.68
CA ALA A 1058 23.94 2.47 -6.31
C ALA A 1058 24.67 1.17 -5.92
N GLU A 1059 24.61 0.76 -4.65
CA GLU A 1059 25.18 -0.51 -4.19
C GLU A 1059 24.38 -1.71 -4.70
N LEU A 1060 23.05 -1.63 -4.75
CA LEU A 1060 22.20 -2.68 -5.32
C LEU A 1060 22.55 -2.99 -6.78
N MET A 1061 22.99 -2.02 -7.57
CA MET A 1061 23.47 -2.25 -8.95
C MET A 1061 24.66 -3.22 -9.02
N GLU A 1062 25.41 -3.38 -7.93
CA GLU A 1062 26.51 -4.33 -7.81
C GLU A 1062 26.09 -5.60 -7.05
N THR A 1063 25.35 -5.48 -5.95
CA THR A 1063 24.92 -6.63 -5.12
C THR A 1063 24.07 -7.65 -5.89
N VAL A 1064 23.16 -7.21 -6.77
CA VAL A 1064 22.26 -8.11 -7.53
C VAL A 1064 22.99 -9.04 -8.51
N LYS A 1065 24.27 -8.75 -8.83
CA LYS A 1065 25.09 -9.60 -9.69
C LYS A 1065 25.52 -10.90 -8.99
N VAL A 1066 25.48 -10.92 -7.66
CA VAL A 1066 26.06 -12.01 -6.85
C VAL A 1066 25.14 -12.53 -5.73
N ALA A 1067 24.07 -11.81 -5.39
CA ALA A 1067 23.12 -12.23 -4.37
C ALA A 1067 21.70 -12.33 -4.94
N SER A 1068 20.93 -13.32 -4.46
CA SER A 1068 19.52 -13.49 -4.82
C SER A 1068 18.62 -12.44 -4.15
N LEU A 1069 17.39 -12.33 -4.64
CA LEU A 1069 16.36 -11.44 -4.12
C LEU A 1069 16.15 -11.63 -2.61
N GLY A 1070 15.96 -12.87 -2.17
CA GLY A 1070 15.76 -13.21 -0.75
C GLY A 1070 16.99 -12.93 0.12
N GLN A 1071 18.20 -13.17 -0.40
CA GLN A 1071 19.44 -12.81 0.31
C GLN A 1071 19.54 -11.30 0.57
N ILE A 1072 19.25 -10.49 -0.45
CA ILE A 1072 19.29 -9.03 -0.37
C ILE A 1072 18.22 -8.51 0.59
N THR A 1073 16.97 -8.96 0.44
CA THR A 1073 15.85 -8.55 1.30
C THR A 1073 16.13 -8.86 2.77
N ARG A 1074 16.61 -10.06 3.10
CA ARG A 1074 16.94 -10.44 4.48
C ARG A 1074 18.09 -9.64 5.05
N ALA A 1075 19.12 -9.31 4.25
CA ALA A 1075 20.21 -8.45 4.69
C ALA A 1075 19.71 -7.05 5.08
N LEU A 1076 18.78 -6.49 4.30
CA LEU A 1076 18.13 -5.20 4.60
C LEU A 1076 17.17 -5.27 5.81
N TYR A 1077 16.50 -6.41 6.03
CA TYR A 1077 15.69 -6.61 7.26
C TYR A 1077 16.55 -6.63 8.52
N GLN A 1078 17.72 -7.26 8.48
CA GLN A 1078 18.61 -7.40 9.65
C GLN A 1078 19.09 -6.05 10.19
N VAL A 1079 19.29 -5.07 9.31
CA VAL A 1079 19.67 -3.72 9.74
C VAL A 1079 18.48 -2.91 10.26
N GLY A 1080 17.25 -3.43 10.17
CA GLY A 1080 16.03 -2.84 10.74
C GLY A 1080 14.95 -2.49 9.71
N GLY A 1081 15.14 -2.87 8.44
CA GLY A 1081 14.32 -2.37 7.33
C GLY A 1081 12.90 -2.91 7.31
N GLN A 1082 12.56 -3.93 8.10
CA GLN A 1082 11.32 -4.70 7.97
C GLN A 1082 10.05 -3.87 8.27
N TYR A 1083 9.03 -3.98 7.40
CA TYR A 1083 7.75 -3.29 7.56
C TYR A 1083 7.02 -3.70 8.85
N ARG A 1084 6.54 -2.72 9.61
CA ARG A 1084 5.61 -2.93 10.73
C ARG A 1084 4.18 -2.69 10.25
N ARG A 1085 3.32 -3.70 10.41
CA ARG A 1085 1.93 -3.63 9.96
C ARG A 1085 1.14 -2.62 10.79
N ASN A 1086 0.35 -1.82 10.08
CA ASN A 1086 -0.62 -0.89 10.63
C ASN A 1086 -2.02 -1.51 10.60
N MET A 1087 -2.75 -1.52 11.71
CA MET A 1087 -4.07 -2.16 11.81
C MET A 1087 -5.22 -1.27 11.38
#